data_AF-A0A3N2RF25-F1
#
_entry.id   AF-A0A3N2RF25-F1
#
_cell.length_a   1.000
_cell.length_b   1.000
_cell.length_c   1.000
_cell.angle_alpha   90.00
_cell.angle_beta   90.00
_cell.angle_gamma   90.00
#
_symmetry.space_group_name_H-M   'P 1'
#
loop_
_entity.id
_entity.type
_entity.pdbx_description
1 polymer ?
#
loop_
_entity_poly.entity_id
_entity_poly.type
_entity_poly.pdbx_seq_one_letter_code
_entity_poly.pdbx_strand_id
1 'polypeptide(L)'
;MRDAAKQECKALSERSWSLSTFTEFYERVLGPRLFKPYGELLVREIRKDLDPDAPPSRILEVACGTGRITAALYQDLAKPLGLQLVATDLSKIAIEMARKVLDEELRRDVAFHADVDMADLPFADDSFDIVVCGFGLMFPPDKVRVAREFKRVLRPGGKIYGTVFQYNELFDLALKQSQQHFGTPSAIMGAALSLADPSVITRAFDLEGLSRGVGEVATSRALSFFLDDLDTREFLFNACILLEEFNQCDVPTREAYLDTMLREFHAQVPSRNYQVMAWLLRGEVDEACKASAAPSPPPDFSELSGFCQIPPTPIGSAADSPLSPQAERLLRPYRTMKRAFLAEHPAYPDAEAEALRKREFSRLDALQATYLDHVGGTIAPDSLLEQDYRALKSSILGNPHSGSKSSDAAHEKARAEIYRFFRCAPDEYEIIFTPNASGAIRLVAESFPFESGSEVLLTKDNHTSVHGLREYARAKGASVKYIPLDSDLRILESSMRRSLDRLAPGRPHLLAYPAQSNATGTRHDLKWIGLAQERGAKVLCDAAAFVPQARLDCSTHQPDFIAISFYKIFGHPTGAGCLIARRSALQELTPPSFAGGSVCYYSGPWSPTDRLLHREDGKRFEIGTPNYASFGAIAQGFQFVSRLGLECIGARSGALARWLEAQLQELRHDIKSQTPLCRVYGPPVEHKGATVMLNFFDCYNAVFPHALVKRVAESFGIVVRNGCFCNLGAVQQATYTTAGAEHCELDKTEKILDCKAFDDNILDKGNCGAIRVSFGLGSTFRDAYCFYLFAKCLLNTECARLENAVGGASAN
;
A
#
# COMPACT_ATOMS: atom_id res chain seq x y z
N MET A 1 25.12 -15.79 34.57
CA MET A 1 24.94 -14.35 34.35
C MET A 1 24.59 -13.70 35.69
N ARG A 2 25.38 -12.72 36.13
CA ARG A 2 25.22 -12.01 37.43
C ARG A 2 23.94 -11.17 37.39
N ASP A 3 23.22 -11.06 38.49
CA ASP A 3 21.85 -10.49 38.54
C ASP A 3 21.69 -9.12 37.87
N ALA A 4 22.73 -8.27 37.84
CA ALA A 4 22.73 -7.00 37.13
C ALA A 4 22.49 -7.13 35.61
N ALA A 5 23.11 -8.12 34.94
CA ALA A 5 22.92 -8.34 33.51
C ALA A 5 21.51 -8.86 33.18
N LYS A 6 20.90 -9.64 34.11
CA LYS A 6 19.49 -10.05 33.98
C LYS A 6 18.54 -8.86 34.15
N GLN A 7 18.89 -7.92 35.03
CA GLN A 7 18.09 -6.74 35.32
C GLN A 7 18.15 -5.72 34.16
N GLU A 8 19.32 -5.51 33.55
CA GLU A 8 19.47 -4.73 32.31
C GLU A 8 18.79 -5.39 31.11
N CYS A 9 18.88 -6.72 30.98
CA CYS A 9 18.15 -7.47 29.94
C CYS A 9 16.64 -7.28 30.04
N LYS A 10 16.08 -7.21 31.26
CA LYS A 10 14.64 -7.01 31.48
C LYS A 10 14.18 -5.57 31.20
N ALA A 11 15.07 -4.58 31.40
CA ALA A 11 14.80 -3.18 31.07
C ALA A 11 14.79 -2.91 29.56
N LEU A 12 15.40 -3.77 28.73
CA LEU A 12 15.44 -3.60 27.27
C LEU A 12 14.05 -3.65 26.63
N SER A 13 13.20 -4.63 26.98
CA SER A 13 11.85 -4.72 26.39
C SER A 13 10.86 -3.67 26.91
N GLU A 14 11.22 -2.97 27.99
CA GLU A 14 10.48 -1.81 28.52
C GLU A 14 10.82 -0.51 27.78
N ARG A 15 11.91 -0.48 27.00
CA ARG A 15 12.27 0.71 26.21
C ARG A 15 11.23 0.98 25.13
N SER A 16 10.83 2.24 25.02
CA SER A 16 10.10 2.73 23.85
C SER A 16 11.07 2.85 22.68
N TRP A 17 10.66 2.36 21.51
CA TRP A 17 11.42 2.58 20.30
C TRP A 17 11.51 4.06 19.98
N SER A 18 12.69 4.49 19.55
CA SER A 18 12.89 5.78 18.91
C SER A 18 14.08 5.69 17.95
N LEU A 19 14.09 6.55 16.93
CA LEU A 19 15.26 6.67 16.07
C LEU A 19 16.53 7.02 16.88
N SER A 20 16.38 7.75 17.99
CA SER A 20 17.50 8.06 18.89
C SER A 20 18.07 6.82 19.58
N THR A 21 17.23 5.94 20.13
CA THR A 21 17.67 4.72 20.82
C THR A 21 18.33 3.73 19.86
N PHE A 22 17.81 3.60 18.64
CA PHE A 22 18.47 2.83 17.58
C PHE A 22 19.83 3.45 17.20
N THR A 23 19.89 4.76 17.02
CA THR A 23 21.13 5.48 16.68
C THR A 23 22.19 5.35 17.77
N GLU A 24 21.79 5.35 19.04
CA GLU A 24 22.69 5.12 20.18
C GLU A 24 23.25 3.69 20.21
N PHE A 25 22.41 2.67 19.98
CA PHE A 25 22.86 1.28 19.84
C PHE A 25 23.83 1.13 18.67
N TYR A 26 23.45 1.67 17.50
CA TYR A 26 24.29 1.70 16.32
C TYR A 26 25.66 2.30 16.65
N GLU A 27 25.68 3.47 17.30
CA GLU A 27 26.90 4.21 17.62
C GLU A 27 27.80 3.49 18.65
N ARG A 28 27.22 2.82 19.65
CA ARG A 28 27.95 2.11 20.70
C ARG A 28 28.47 0.74 20.25
N VAL A 29 27.69 0.01 19.45
CA VAL A 29 27.94 -1.41 19.14
C VAL A 29 28.43 -1.60 17.72
N LEU A 30 27.65 -1.21 16.72
CA LEU A 30 27.95 -1.49 15.32
C LEU A 30 28.98 -0.50 14.74
N GLY A 31 28.91 0.77 15.10
CA GLY A 31 29.80 1.84 14.64
C GLY A 31 31.28 1.48 14.78
N PRO A 32 31.76 1.17 16.00
CA PRO A 32 33.17 0.86 16.24
C PRO A 32 33.60 -0.51 15.69
N ARG A 33 32.71 -1.51 15.72
CA ARG A 33 33.05 -2.92 15.41
C ARG A 33 32.88 -3.28 13.93
N LEU A 34 31.99 -2.59 13.23
CA LEU A 34 31.63 -2.86 11.83
C LEU A 34 31.97 -1.67 10.93
N PHE A 35 31.38 -0.50 11.17
CA PHE A 35 31.43 0.61 10.21
C PHE A 35 32.79 1.33 10.16
N LYS A 36 33.45 1.51 11.30
CA LYS A 36 34.79 2.11 11.36
C LYS A 36 35.82 1.30 10.54
N PRO A 37 35.98 -0.02 10.73
CA PRO A 37 36.90 -0.82 9.92
C PRO A 37 36.65 -0.74 8.40
N TYR A 38 35.38 -0.72 7.97
CA TYR A 38 35.05 -0.52 6.56
C TYR A 38 35.35 0.90 6.07
N GLY A 39 35.21 1.92 6.93
CA GLY A 39 35.64 3.29 6.63
C GLY A 39 37.15 3.39 6.42
N GLU A 40 37.95 2.78 7.29
CA GLU A 40 39.42 2.73 7.17
C GLU A 40 39.85 2.02 5.87
N LEU A 41 39.17 0.93 5.53
CA LEU A 41 39.34 0.20 4.28
C LEU A 41 39.00 1.08 3.05
N LEU A 42 37.88 1.79 3.07
CA LEU A 42 37.48 2.71 1.99
C LEU A 42 38.54 3.80 1.78
N VAL A 43 39.00 4.45 2.85
CA VAL A 43 40.05 5.47 2.78
C VAL A 43 41.35 4.91 2.20
N ARG A 44 41.71 3.67 2.58
CA ARG A 44 42.88 2.99 2.01
C ARG A 44 42.74 2.77 0.50
N GLU A 45 41.56 2.40 0.01
CA GLU A 45 41.33 2.26 -1.43
C GLU A 45 41.39 3.61 -2.14
N ILE A 46 40.73 4.64 -1.60
CA ILE A 46 40.78 6.01 -2.16
C ILE A 46 42.22 6.49 -2.31
N ARG A 47 43.06 6.31 -1.27
CA ARG A 47 44.48 6.72 -1.29
C ARG A 47 45.29 6.07 -2.41
N LYS A 48 44.97 4.84 -2.84
CA LYS A 48 45.69 4.17 -3.94
C LYS A 48 45.45 4.83 -5.30
N ASP A 49 44.36 5.58 -5.40
CA ASP A 49 43.82 6.10 -6.66
C ASP A 49 43.98 7.60 -6.80
N LEU A 50 44.56 8.24 -5.79
CA LEU A 50 44.93 9.64 -5.85
C LEU A 50 46.10 9.80 -6.81
N ASP A 51 45.94 10.74 -7.73
CA ASP A 51 47.04 11.21 -8.55
C ASP A 51 47.85 12.25 -7.75
N PRO A 52 49.13 12.01 -7.44
CA PRO A 52 49.98 12.98 -6.76
C PRO A 52 50.15 14.28 -7.55
N ASP A 53 50.05 14.22 -8.88
CA ASP A 53 50.26 15.35 -9.79
C ASP A 53 48.94 16.12 -10.05
N ALA A 54 47.79 15.56 -9.67
CA ALA A 54 46.47 16.17 -9.78
C ALA A 54 45.59 15.85 -8.54
N PRO A 55 45.91 16.41 -7.37
CA PRO A 55 45.20 16.09 -6.14
C PRO A 55 43.73 16.55 -6.20
N PRO A 56 42.80 15.79 -5.58
CA PRO A 56 41.44 16.27 -5.40
C PRO A 56 41.44 17.51 -4.51
N SER A 57 40.32 18.21 -4.51
CA SER A 57 40.05 19.42 -3.74
C SER A 57 38.82 19.26 -2.84
N ARG A 58 37.81 18.50 -3.28
CA ARG A 58 36.50 18.39 -2.62
C ARG A 58 35.97 16.96 -2.60
N ILE A 59 35.58 16.52 -1.41
CA ILE A 59 34.94 15.23 -1.15
C ILE A 59 33.52 15.46 -0.64
N LEU A 60 32.56 14.74 -1.22
CA LEU A 60 31.19 14.63 -0.72
C LEU A 60 30.98 13.24 -0.13
N GLU A 61 30.67 13.16 1.16
CA GLU A 61 30.10 11.97 1.79
C GLU A 61 28.58 12.08 1.85
N VAL A 62 27.90 11.03 1.39
CA VAL A 62 26.43 10.93 1.40
C VAL A 62 25.99 9.74 2.23
N ALA A 63 24.92 9.93 3.01
CA ALA A 63 24.49 9.03 4.09
C ALA A 63 25.60 8.78 5.12
N CYS A 64 26.15 9.86 5.69
CA CYS A 64 27.26 9.78 6.64
C CYS A 64 26.88 9.18 8.01
N GLY A 65 25.58 9.07 8.32
CA GLY A 65 25.08 8.58 9.60
C GLY A 65 25.62 9.39 10.78
N THR A 66 26.14 8.69 11.80
CA THR A 66 26.80 9.30 12.97
C THR A 66 28.25 9.73 12.71
N GLY A 67 28.72 9.66 11.46
CA GLY A 67 30.02 10.19 11.02
C GLY A 67 31.21 9.24 11.24
N ARG A 68 30.97 7.93 11.36
CA ARG A 68 32.05 6.93 11.55
C ARG A 68 33.02 6.86 10.37
N ILE A 69 32.50 6.94 9.16
CA ILE A 69 33.32 6.96 7.94
C ILE A 69 33.87 8.38 7.71
N THR A 70 33.08 9.42 8.00
CA THR A 70 33.54 10.82 8.03
C THR A 70 34.80 11.01 8.85
N ALA A 71 34.91 10.39 10.02
CA ALA A 71 36.09 10.47 10.87
C ALA A 71 37.35 9.94 10.18
N ALA A 72 37.26 8.78 9.53
CA ALA A 72 38.37 8.22 8.75
C ALA A 72 38.70 9.11 7.54
N LEU A 73 37.69 9.52 6.77
CA LEU A 73 37.89 10.44 5.63
C LEU A 73 38.58 11.74 6.06
N TYR A 74 38.19 12.31 7.20
CA TYR A 74 38.79 13.54 7.70
C TYR A 74 40.24 13.33 8.15
N GLN A 75 40.48 12.40 9.07
CA GLN A 75 41.78 12.24 9.73
C GLN A 75 42.85 11.74 8.76
N ASP A 76 42.49 10.83 7.87
CA ASP A 76 43.43 10.14 7.00
C ASP A 76 43.53 10.76 5.60
N LEU A 77 42.54 11.52 5.14
CA LEU A 77 42.52 12.00 3.76
C LEU A 77 42.36 13.51 3.68
N ALA A 78 41.27 14.08 4.19
CA ALA A 78 40.97 15.49 4.01
C ALA A 78 41.97 16.39 4.75
N LYS A 79 42.25 16.11 6.03
CA LYS A 79 43.16 16.93 6.84
C LYS A 79 44.61 16.89 6.34
N PRO A 80 45.23 15.72 6.06
CA PRO A 80 46.62 15.68 5.61
C PRO A 80 46.85 16.32 4.23
N LEU A 81 45.82 16.29 3.37
CA LEU A 81 45.91 16.80 1.98
C LEU A 81 45.25 18.17 1.80
N GLY A 82 44.66 18.76 2.84
CA GLY A 82 44.00 20.07 2.76
C GLY A 82 42.72 20.08 1.92
N LEU A 83 41.97 18.97 1.89
CA LEU A 83 40.73 18.83 1.12
C LEU A 83 39.53 19.39 1.89
N GLN A 84 38.53 19.90 1.17
CA GLN A 84 37.22 20.18 1.76
C GLN A 84 36.37 18.91 1.81
N LEU A 85 35.85 18.58 3.00
CA LEU A 85 34.92 17.48 3.22
C LEU A 85 33.53 18.03 3.54
N VAL A 86 32.54 17.60 2.76
CA VAL A 86 31.12 17.84 2.98
C VAL A 86 30.47 16.50 3.33
N ALA A 87 29.73 16.44 4.42
CA ALA A 87 29.04 15.24 4.88
C ALA A 87 27.53 15.50 4.95
N THR A 88 26.75 14.61 4.34
CA THR A 88 25.30 14.78 4.20
C THR A 88 24.56 13.54 4.66
N ASP A 89 23.40 13.74 5.28
CA ASP A 89 22.49 12.66 5.65
C ASP A 89 21.03 13.12 5.58
N LEU A 90 20.13 12.20 5.29
CA LEU A 90 18.69 12.45 5.32
C LEU A 90 18.19 12.63 6.76
N SER A 91 18.83 11.97 7.73
CA SER A 91 18.44 11.99 9.14
C SER A 91 19.09 13.14 9.93
N LYS A 92 18.27 14.09 10.39
CA LYS A 92 18.72 15.11 11.36
C LYS A 92 19.31 14.50 12.63
N ILE A 93 18.69 13.44 13.13
CA ILE A 93 19.09 12.80 14.39
C ILE A 93 20.50 12.21 14.25
N ALA A 94 20.82 11.63 13.08
CA ALA A 94 22.15 11.11 12.81
C ALA A 94 23.20 12.23 12.80
N ILE A 95 22.92 13.36 12.13
CA ILE A 95 23.82 14.54 12.09
C ILE A 95 23.99 15.18 13.47
N GLU A 96 22.92 15.30 14.26
CA GLU A 96 22.99 15.80 15.63
C GLU A 96 23.84 14.89 16.52
N MET A 97 23.73 13.56 16.34
CA MET A 97 24.58 12.59 17.05
C MET A 97 26.03 12.69 16.59
N ALA A 98 26.29 12.80 15.28
CA ALA A 98 27.62 13.02 14.72
C ALA A 98 28.29 14.24 15.37
N ARG A 99 27.56 15.36 15.51
CA ARG A 99 28.04 16.57 16.17
C ARG A 99 28.30 16.42 17.68
N LYS A 100 27.78 15.37 18.32
CA LYS A 100 28.06 15.07 19.74
C LYS A 100 29.27 14.16 19.91
N VAL A 101 29.44 13.18 19.01
CA VAL A 101 30.44 12.11 19.16
C VAL A 101 31.77 12.40 18.46
N LEU A 102 31.78 13.31 17.48
CA LEU A 102 32.99 13.65 16.72
C LEU A 102 33.82 14.74 17.43
N ASP A 103 35.14 14.72 17.17
CA ASP A 103 36.10 15.68 17.72
C ASP A 103 35.77 17.14 17.32
N GLU A 104 36.06 18.10 18.20
CA GLU A 104 35.79 19.53 17.97
C GLU A 104 36.40 20.08 16.68
N GLU A 105 37.64 19.66 16.39
CA GLU A 105 38.36 20.09 15.20
C GLU A 105 37.65 19.60 13.93
N LEU A 106 37.29 18.32 13.87
CA LEU A 106 36.54 17.75 12.75
C LEU A 106 35.20 18.47 12.55
N ARG A 107 34.47 18.73 13.65
CA ARG A 107 33.17 19.42 13.59
C ARG A 107 33.24 20.84 13.03
N ARG A 108 34.38 21.51 13.20
CA ARG A 108 34.63 22.84 12.64
C ARG A 108 35.02 22.76 11.17
N ASP A 109 35.82 21.76 10.81
CA ASP A 109 36.49 21.71 9.51
C ASP A 109 35.66 20.93 8.45
N VAL A 110 34.64 20.16 8.86
CA VAL A 110 33.70 19.43 7.98
C VAL A 110 32.34 20.14 7.91
N ALA A 111 31.80 20.31 6.69
CA ALA A 111 30.47 20.88 6.48
C ALA A 111 29.38 19.78 6.56
N PHE A 112 28.58 19.79 7.63
CA PHE A 112 27.49 18.83 7.84
C PHE A 112 26.11 19.38 7.40
N HIS A 113 25.44 18.66 6.51
CA HIS A 113 24.07 18.97 6.06
C HIS A 113 23.10 17.84 6.44
N ALA A 114 21.98 18.20 7.05
CA ALA A 114 20.87 17.28 7.33
C ALA A 114 19.71 17.51 6.34
N ASP A 115 18.73 16.59 6.29
CA ASP A 115 17.61 16.59 5.34
C ASP A 115 18.04 16.56 3.87
N VAL A 116 19.15 15.89 3.58
CA VAL A 116 19.64 15.77 2.20
C VAL A 116 19.28 14.40 1.65
N ASP A 117 18.38 14.36 0.68
CA ASP A 117 18.11 13.15 -0.12
C ASP A 117 19.24 12.97 -1.15
N MET A 118 19.88 11.81 -1.15
CA MET A 118 20.93 11.51 -2.13
C MET A 118 20.41 11.36 -3.57
N ALA A 119 19.09 11.26 -3.76
CA ALA A 119 18.41 11.31 -5.05
C ALA A 119 18.01 12.74 -5.48
N ASP A 120 18.29 13.76 -4.66
CA ASP A 120 18.06 15.18 -4.96
C ASP A 120 19.09 16.07 -4.23
N LEU A 121 20.33 16.07 -4.72
CA LEU A 121 21.45 16.70 -4.04
C LEU A 121 21.43 18.23 -4.22
N PRO A 122 21.49 19.04 -3.15
CA PRO A 122 21.40 20.50 -3.20
C PRO A 122 22.71 21.18 -3.61
N PHE A 123 23.47 20.55 -4.51
CA PHE A 123 24.77 20.99 -4.99
C PHE A 123 24.74 21.25 -6.48
N ALA A 124 25.56 22.19 -6.94
CA ALA A 124 25.72 22.47 -8.36
C ALA A 124 26.40 21.29 -9.09
N ASP A 125 26.23 21.25 -10.40
CA ASP A 125 26.91 20.30 -11.28
C ASP A 125 28.43 20.47 -11.15
N ASP A 126 29.17 19.37 -11.34
CA ASP A 126 30.64 19.34 -11.36
C ASP A 126 31.33 19.96 -10.12
N SER A 127 30.66 19.90 -8.96
CA SER A 127 31.10 20.55 -7.72
C SER A 127 32.04 19.71 -6.85
N PHE A 128 32.17 18.42 -7.11
CA PHE A 128 32.98 17.49 -6.32
C PHE A 128 33.89 16.61 -7.17
N ASP A 129 34.98 16.17 -6.54
CA ASP A 129 35.99 15.31 -7.17
C ASP A 129 35.81 13.86 -6.78
N ILE A 130 35.32 13.65 -5.54
CA ILE A 130 35.07 12.33 -4.97
C ILE A 130 33.70 12.33 -4.29
N VAL A 131 32.90 11.31 -4.56
CA VAL A 131 31.70 10.96 -3.80
C VAL A 131 31.96 9.67 -3.02
N VAL A 132 31.64 9.65 -1.72
CA VAL A 132 31.75 8.48 -0.85
C VAL A 132 30.39 8.14 -0.27
N CYS A 133 29.93 6.89 -0.42
CA CYS A 133 28.70 6.41 0.22
C CYS A 133 28.94 5.06 0.90
N GLY A 134 29.11 5.07 2.23
CA GLY A 134 29.30 3.85 3.01
C GLY A 134 27.99 3.32 3.56
N PHE A 135 27.57 2.13 3.11
CA PHE A 135 26.34 1.45 3.53
C PHE A 135 25.04 2.26 3.38
N GLY A 136 25.04 3.37 2.63
CA GLY A 136 23.84 4.18 2.35
C GLY A 136 23.07 3.77 1.09
N LEU A 137 23.78 3.34 0.04
CA LEU A 137 23.23 3.03 -1.30
C LEU A 137 22.15 1.95 -1.33
N MET A 138 22.02 1.15 -0.27
CA MET A 138 21.06 0.05 -0.18
C MET A 138 19.64 0.55 0.15
N PHE A 139 19.53 1.67 0.85
CA PHE A 139 18.26 2.22 1.33
C PHE A 139 17.42 2.98 0.29
N PRO A 140 17.99 3.80 -0.64
CA PRO A 140 17.16 4.55 -1.55
C PRO A 140 16.34 3.61 -2.46
N PRO A 141 15.06 3.93 -2.69
CA PRO A 141 14.17 3.12 -3.53
C PRO A 141 14.58 3.18 -5.01
N ASP A 142 15.01 4.35 -5.47
CA ASP A 142 15.43 4.62 -6.86
C ASP A 142 16.95 4.83 -6.95
N LYS A 143 17.66 3.72 -7.11
CA LYS A 143 19.14 3.69 -7.20
C LYS A 143 19.66 4.34 -8.48
N VAL A 144 18.84 4.40 -9.53
CA VAL A 144 19.25 4.97 -10.83
C VAL A 144 19.22 6.49 -10.75
N ARG A 145 18.21 7.07 -10.10
CA ARG A 145 18.19 8.50 -9.79
C ARG A 145 19.37 8.92 -8.90
N VAL A 146 19.73 8.11 -7.91
CA VAL A 146 20.93 8.35 -7.09
C VAL A 146 22.21 8.33 -7.93
N ALA A 147 22.36 7.34 -8.81
CA ALA A 147 23.47 7.29 -9.77
C ALA A 147 23.52 8.55 -10.65
N ARG A 148 22.37 9.04 -11.12
CA ARG A 148 22.30 10.27 -11.91
C ARG A 148 22.74 11.51 -11.14
N GLU A 149 22.30 11.63 -9.89
CA GLU A 149 22.70 12.75 -9.03
C GLU A 149 24.18 12.72 -8.69
N PHE A 150 24.74 11.54 -8.41
CA PHE A 150 26.18 11.37 -8.19
C PHE A 150 26.98 11.75 -9.42
N LYS A 151 26.56 11.28 -10.60
CA LYS A 151 27.14 11.67 -11.89
C LYS A 151 27.06 13.18 -12.11
N ARG A 152 25.96 13.83 -11.76
CA ARG A 152 25.73 15.26 -11.96
C ARG A 152 26.70 16.11 -11.13
N VAL A 153 26.83 15.79 -9.84
CA VAL A 153 27.67 16.58 -8.91
C VAL A 153 29.16 16.29 -9.04
N LEU A 154 29.56 15.13 -9.57
CA LEU A 154 30.96 14.80 -9.85
C LEU A 154 31.47 15.52 -11.09
N ARG A 155 32.66 16.12 -11.06
CA ARG A 155 33.32 16.66 -12.27
C ARG A 155 33.71 15.54 -13.27
N PRO A 156 34.01 15.86 -14.54
CA PRO A 156 34.71 14.91 -15.42
C PRO A 156 36.03 14.42 -14.78
N GLY A 157 36.28 13.11 -14.83
CA GLY A 157 37.34 12.40 -14.10
C GLY A 157 37.06 12.21 -12.59
N GLY A 158 35.91 12.65 -12.10
CA GLY A 158 35.49 12.48 -10.71
C GLY A 158 35.22 11.02 -10.36
N LYS A 159 35.43 10.64 -9.11
CA LYS A 159 35.38 9.23 -8.67
C LYS A 159 34.31 8.99 -7.63
N ILE A 160 33.74 7.79 -7.64
CA ILE A 160 32.82 7.30 -6.61
C ILE A 160 33.42 6.13 -5.85
N TYR A 161 33.22 6.11 -4.54
CA TYR A 161 33.55 4.98 -3.68
C TYR A 161 32.37 4.64 -2.77
N GLY A 162 32.15 3.36 -2.49
CA GLY A 162 31.10 2.96 -1.57
C GLY A 162 31.23 1.56 -1.02
N THR A 163 30.41 1.24 -0.02
CA THR A 163 30.28 -0.11 0.52
C THR A 163 28.82 -0.51 0.62
N VAL A 164 28.51 -1.76 0.28
CA VAL A 164 27.18 -2.36 0.47
C VAL A 164 27.31 -3.78 0.99
N PHE A 165 26.34 -4.27 1.75
CA PHE A 165 26.37 -5.64 2.27
C PHE A 165 26.28 -6.64 1.11
N GLN A 166 27.19 -7.61 1.10
CA GLN A 166 27.12 -8.83 0.29
C GLN A 166 26.46 -9.96 1.07
N TYR A 167 26.88 -10.15 2.32
CA TYR A 167 26.37 -11.15 3.25
C TYR A 167 26.52 -10.63 4.67
N ASN A 168 25.51 -10.85 5.52
CA ASN A 168 25.57 -10.42 6.92
C ASN A 168 24.84 -11.42 7.80
N GLU A 169 25.60 -12.36 8.36
CA GLU A 169 25.07 -13.48 9.15
C GLU A 169 24.15 -13.02 10.28
N LEU A 170 24.50 -11.92 10.96
CA LEU A 170 23.71 -11.38 12.06
C LEU A 170 22.33 -10.89 11.60
N PHE A 171 22.28 -10.15 10.48
CA PHE A 171 21.03 -9.66 9.89
C PHE A 171 20.21 -10.81 9.28
N ASP A 172 20.86 -11.75 8.60
CA ASP A 172 20.21 -12.91 7.97
C ASP A 172 19.54 -13.81 9.02
N LEU A 173 20.22 -14.08 10.13
CA LEU A 173 19.65 -14.84 11.25
C LEU A 173 18.50 -14.08 11.92
N ALA A 174 18.62 -12.77 12.10
CA ALA A 174 17.54 -11.97 12.71
C ALA A 174 16.30 -11.94 11.80
N LEU A 175 16.51 -11.83 10.48
CA LEU A 175 15.46 -11.91 9.47
C LEU A 175 14.76 -13.26 9.51
N LYS A 176 15.52 -14.35 9.51
CA LYS A 176 14.99 -15.71 9.55
C LYS A 176 14.17 -15.97 10.82
N GLN A 177 14.68 -15.56 11.99
CA GLN A 177 13.93 -15.75 13.24
C GLN A 177 12.70 -14.86 13.33
N SER A 178 12.80 -13.61 12.89
CA SER A 178 11.65 -12.71 12.78
C SER A 178 10.57 -13.30 11.87
N GLN A 179 10.96 -13.84 10.71
CA GLN A 179 10.08 -14.55 9.77
C GLN A 179 9.34 -15.71 10.42
N GLN A 180 10.08 -16.54 11.15
CA GLN A 180 9.54 -17.74 11.78
C GLN A 180 8.49 -17.41 12.86
N HIS A 181 8.71 -16.34 13.63
CA HIS A 181 7.84 -15.99 14.75
C HIS A 181 6.67 -15.06 14.37
N PHE A 182 6.89 -14.15 13.41
CA PHE A 182 5.96 -13.05 13.11
C PHE A 182 5.54 -12.97 11.65
N GLY A 183 6.04 -13.83 10.76
CA GLY A 183 5.82 -13.73 9.32
C GLY A 183 6.75 -12.73 8.65
N THR A 184 6.49 -12.39 7.38
CA THR A 184 7.46 -11.62 6.56
C THR A 184 7.80 -10.25 7.17
N PRO A 185 9.08 -9.98 7.49
CA PRO A 185 9.54 -8.77 8.14
C PRO A 185 9.25 -7.48 7.37
N SER A 186 9.30 -6.37 8.10
CA SER A 186 9.29 -5.01 7.54
C SER A 186 10.27 -4.86 6.38
N ALA A 187 9.88 -4.06 5.39
CA ALA A 187 10.66 -3.77 4.18
C ALA A 187 12.09 -3.27 4.48
N ILE A 188 12.34 -2.71 5.66
CA ILE A 188 13.64 -2.16 6.07
C ILE A 188 14.75 -3.21 6.06
N MET A 189 14.48 -4.42 6.57
CA MET A 189 15.53 -5.45 6.64
C MET A 189 15.84 -6.04 5.26
N GLY A 190 14.85 -6.06 4.37
CA GLY A 190 15.05 -6.36 2.95
C GLY A 190 15.81 -5.26 2.19
N ALA A 191 15.56 -3.98 2.52
CA ALA A 191 16.25 -2.85 1.90
C ALA A 191 17.75 -2.87 2.20
N ALA A 192 18.14 -3.17 3.43
CA ALA A 192 19.54 -3.30 3.83
C ALA A 192 20.31 -4.38 3.03
N LEU A 193 19.63 -5.37 2.45
CA LEU A 193 20.23 -6.41 1.62
C LEU A 193 19.91 -6.26 0.13
N SER A 194 19.30 -5.12 -0.28
CA SER A 194 18.82 -4.91 -1.66
C SER A 194 19.93 -4.84 -2.72
N LEU A 195 21.18 -4.69 -2.29
CA LEU A 195 22.38 -4.67 -3.14
C LEU A 195 23.36 -5.80 -2.79
N ALA A 196 22.88 -6.89 -2.20
CA ALA A 196 23.70 -8.08 -1.93
C ALA A 196 24.19 -8.75 -3.22
N ASP A 197 23.38 -8.68 -4.29
CA ASP A 197 23.75 -9.14 -5.63
C ASP A 197 24.48 -8.02 -6.40
N PRO A 198 25.76 -8.23 -6.77
CA PRO A 198 26.52 -7.22 -7.50
C PRO A 198 25.88 -6.85 -8.86
N SER A 199 25.16 -7.77 -9.51
CA SER A 199 24.51 -7.48 -10.81
C SER A 199 23.44 -6.40 -10.71
N VAL A 200 22.79 -6.24 -9.55
CA VAL A 200 21.80 -5.20 -9.28
C VAL A 200 22.48 -3.83 -9.17
N ILE A 201 23.68 -3.79 -8.55
CA ILE A 201 24.50 -2.58 -8.44
C ILE A 201 24.96 -2.18 -9.83
N THR A 202 25.66 -3.08 -10.54
CA THR A 202 26.23 -2.80 -11.86
C THR A 202 25.16 -2.28 -12.80
N ARG A 203 23.98 -2.90 -12.83
CA ARG A 203 22.87 -2.47 -13.69
C ARG A 203 22.40 -1.05 -13.41
N ALA A 204 22.31 -0.63 -12.14
CA ALA A 204 21.85 0.72 -11.79
C ALA A 204 22.87 1.79 -12.20
N PHE A 205 24.16 1.53 -11.98
CA PHE A 205 25.25 2.45 -12.32
C PHE A 205 25.55 2.45 -13.84
N ASP A 206 25.43 1.30 -14.51
CA ASP A 206 25.57 1.14 -15.97
C ASP A 206 24.59 2.00 -16.75
N LEU A 207 23.34 2.06 -16.29
CA LEU A 207 22.28 2.82 -16.96
C LEU A 207 22.59 4.30 -17.08
N GLU A 208 23.24 4.87 -16.07
CA GLU A 208 23.68 6.27 -16.08
C GLU A 208 25.07 6.46 -16.69
N GLY A 209 25.70 5.37 -17.14
CA GLY A 209 27.04 5.38 -17.70
C GLY A 209 28.13 5.61 -16.65
N LEU A 210 27.84 5.44 -15.35
CA LEU A 210 28.83 5.57 -14.27
C LEU A 210 29.85 4.43 -14.24
N SER A 211 29.68 3.41 -15.07
CA SER A 211 30.46 2.17 -15.04
C SER A 211 31.51 2.01 -16.16
N ARG A 212 31.63 2.96 -17.10
CA ARG A 212 32.68 2.87 -18.12
C ARG A 212 34.06 3.11 -17.48
N GLY A 213 35.03 2.23 -17.75
CA GLY A 213 36.34 2.28 -17.11
C GLY A 213 36.36 1.82 -15.64
N VAL A 214 35.19 1.50 -15.09
CA VAL A 214 35.04 0.90 -13.78
C VAL A 214 35.43 -0.56 -13.89
N GLY A 215 36.65 -0.88 -13.50
CA GLY A 215 36.87 -2.18 -12.90
C GLY A 215 36.05 -2.19 -11.62
N GLU A 216 34.85 -2.78 -11.63
CA GLU A 216 34.24 -3.21 -10.38
C GLU A 216 35.24 -4.18 -9.76
N VAL A 217 36.13 -3.66 -8.94
CA VAL A 217 36.89 -4.46 -8.01
C VAL A 217 35.94 -4.66 -6.84
N ALA A 218 34.86 -5.42 -7.11
CA ALA A 218 33.96 -6.00 -6.13
C ALA A 218 34.80 -6.99 -5.33
N THR A 219 35.68 -6.43 -4.52
CA THR A 219 36.53 -7.18 -3.63
C THR A 219 35.71 -7.39 -2.41
N SER A 220 35.18 -8.59 -2.31
CA SER A 220 34.59 -9.03 -1.07
C SER A 220 35.62 -8.88 0.04
N ARG A 221 35.22 -8.17 1.09
CA ARG A 221 36.01 -8.01 2.30
C ARG A 221 35.19 -8.60 3.42
N ALA A 222 35.70 -9.66 4.00
CA ALA A 222 35.11 -10.27 5.18
C ALA A 222 35.63 -9.56 6.42
N LEU A 223 34.71 -9.29 7.34
CA LEU A 223 35.00 -8.82 8.67
C LEU A 223 34.25 -9.73 9.65
N SER A 224 34.93 -10.12 10.72
CA SER A 224 34.32 -10.84 11.83
C SER A 224 34.42 -10.01 13.09
N PHE A 225 33.33 -9.94 13.84
CA PHE A 225 33.30 -9.26 15.13
C PHE A 225 32.49 -10.07 16.14
N PHE A 226 32.89 -9.94 17.41
CA PHE A 226 32.21 -10.58 18.53
C PHE A 226 31.11 -9.67 19.07
N LEU A 227 29.93 -10.24 19.37
CA LEU A 227 28.93 -9.62 20.22
C LEU A 227 28.67 -10.50 21.44
N ASP A 228 28.56 -9.90 22.62
CA ASP A 228 28.13 -10.62 23.82
C ASP A 228 26.61 -10.84 23.83
N ASP A 229 26.10 -11.45 24.91
CA ASP A 229 24.67 -11.77 25.05
C ASP A 229 23.79 -10.52 25.10
N LEU A 230 24.28 -9.45 25.72
CA LEU A 230 23.54 -8.20 25.88
C LEU A 230 23.45 -7.48 24.54
N ASP A 231 24.58 -7.32 23.85
CA ASP A 231 24.64 -6.66 22.55
C ASP A 231 23.89 -7.46 21.46
N THR A 232 23.95 -8.80 21.51
CA THR A 232 23.17 -9.67 20.59
C THR A 232 21.67 -9.54 20.86
N ARG A 233 21.25 -9.52 22.13
CA ARG A 233 19.84 -9.34 22.50
C ARG A 233 19.34 -7.96 22.09
N GLU A 234 20.13 -6.93 22.28
CA GLU A 234 19.78 -5.56 21.89
C GLU A 234 19.72 -5.41 20.37
N PHE A 235 20.60 -6.10 19.62
CA PHE A 235 20.47 -6.19 18.16
C PHE A 235 19.15 -6.84 17.74
N LEU A 236 18.81 -8.00 18.33
CA LEU A 236 17.55 -8.70 18.08
C LEU A 236 16.33 -7.83 18.42
N PHE A 237 16.37 -7.11 19.54
CA PHE A 237 15.34 -6.14 19.90
C PHE A 237 15.20 -5.06 18.84
N ASN A 238 16.29 -4.44 18.41
CA ASN A 238 16.30 -3.41 17.37
C ASN A 238 15.86 -3.94 15.99
N ALA A 239 16.01 -5.23 15.70
CA ALA A 239 15.47 -5.85 14.50
C ALA A 239 13.96 -6.15 14.65
N CYS A 240 13.55 -6.72 15.80
CA CYS A 240 12.16 -7.11 16.06
C CYS A 240 11.23 -5.91 16.24
N ILE A 241 11.72 -4.80 16.78
CA ILE A 241 10.95 -3.56 16.95
C ILE A 241 10.60 -2.90 15.61
N LEU A 242 11.18 -3.35 14.49
CA LEU A 242 10.73 -2.97 13.14
C LEU A 242 9.47 -3.75 12.72
N LEU A 243 9.06 -4.76 13.49
CA LEU A 243 7.90 -5.61 13.24
C LEU A 243 6.70 -5.12 14.04
N GLU A 244 5.60 -4.87 13.34
CA GLU A 244 4.37 -4.37 13.96
C GLU A 244 3.78 -5.33 14.98
N GLU A 245 3.89 -6.65 14.76
CA GLU A 245 3.44 -7.66 15.72
C GLU A 245 4.22 -7.62 17.04
N PHE A 246 5.54 -7.45 16.96
CA PHE A 246 6.38 -7.37 18.15
C PHE A 246 6.08 -6.09 18.96
N ASN A 247 5.85 -4.98 18.27
CA ASN A 247 5.45 -3.72 18.89
C ASN A 247 4.11 -3.80 19.63
N GLN A 248 3.23 -4.73 19.27
CA GLN A 248 1.94 -4.91 19.94
C GLN A 248 1.97 -5.90 21.10
N CYS A 249 3.08 -6.62 21.28
CA CYS A 249 3.26 -7.53 22.41
C CYS A 249 3.50 -6.75 23.71
N ASP A 250 3.00 -7.29 24.82
CA ASP A 250 3.40 -6.83 26.15
C ASP A 250 4.87 -7.17 26.45
N VAL A 251 5.42 -6.53 27.47
CA VAL A 251 6.83 -6.70 27.86
C VAL A 251 7.19 -8.16 28.14
N PRO A 252 6.42 -8.94 28.93
CA PRO A 252 6.73 -10.36 29.17
C PRO A 252 6.78 -11.19 27.90
N THR A 253 5.85 -10.95 26.97
CA THR A 253 5.82 -11.66 25.69
C THR A 253 7.03 -11.33 24.82
N ARG A 254 7.43 -10.05 24.76
CA ARG A 254 8.64 -9.62 24.04
C ARG A 254 9.90 -10.30 24.59
N GLU A 255 10.04 -10.33 25.92
CA GLU A 255 11.16 -11.01 26.60
C GLU A 255 11.23 -12.50 26.23
N ALA A 256 10.09 -13.20 26.21
CA ALA A 256 10.04 -14.61 25.84
C ALA A 256 10.45 -14.87 24.37
N TYR A 257 10.08 -13.96 23.46
CA TYR A 257 10.53 -14.04 22.06
C TYR A 257 12.04 -13.81 21.94
N LEU A 258 12.56 -12.76 22.56
CA LEU A 258 14.00 -12.46 22.53
C LEU A 258 14.84 -13.59 23.15
N ASP A 259 14.36 -14.20 24.23
CA ASP A 259 15.01 -15.38 24.83
C ASP A 259 15.06 -16.58 23.88
N THR A 260 13.99 -16.78 23.11
CA THR A 260 13.91 -17.86 22.12
C THR A 260 14.88 -17.61 20.97
N MET A 261 14.84 -16.41 20.39
CA MET A 261 15.73 -16.03 19.30
C MET A 261 17.21 -16.06 19.72
N LEU A 262 17.54 -15.59 20.93
CA LEU A 262 18.91 -15.62 21.43
C LEU A 262 19.42 -17.06 21.61
N ARG A 263 18.57 -17.99 22.08
CA ARG A 263 18.93 -19.42 22.13
C ARG A 263 19.20 -20.00 20.74
N GLU A 264 18.38 -19.64 19.76
CA GLU A 264 18.55 -20.13 18.38
C GLU A 264 19.77 -19.54 17.68
N PHE A 265 20.14 -18.29 18.00
CA PHE A 265 21.39 -17.68 17.55
C PHE A 265 22.60 -18.45 18.10
N HIS A 266 22.61 -18.75 19.40
CA HIS A 266 23.68 -19.52 20.02
C HIS A 266 23.80 -20.95 19.48
N ALA A 267 22.69 -21.54 19.05
CA ALA A 267 22.71 -22.85 18.41
C ALA A 267 23.37 -22.81 17.01
N GLN A 268 23.22 -21.69 16.28
CA GLN A 268 23.76 -21.53 14.92
C GLN A 268 25.20 -20.99 14.92
N VAL A 269 25.54 -20.07 15.83
CA VAL A 269 26.87 -19.45 15.93
C VAL A 269 27.38 -19.54 17.38
N PRO A 270 27.87 -20.72 17.83
CA PRO A 270 28.28 -20.92 19.23
C PRO A 270 29.44 -20.02 19.70
N SER A 271 30.30 -19.60 18.76
CA SER A 271 31.43 -18.70 19.03
C SER A 271 31.03 -17.24 19.24
N ARG A 272 29.80 -16.86 18.84
CA ARG A 272 29.28 -15.48 18.82
C ARG A 272 30.12 -14.49 18.00
N ASN A 273 30.95 -15.01 17.10
CA ASN A 273 31.66 -14.23 16.09
C ASN A 273 30.83 -14.23 14.82
N TYR A 274 30.28 -13.09 14.47
CA TYR A 274 29.41 -12.94 13.31
C TYR A 274 30.23 -12.52 12.10
N GLN A 275 29.96 -13.15 10.95
CA GLN A 275 30.62 -12.81 9.69
C GLN A 275 29.80 -11.79 8.89
N VAL A 276 30.47 -10.73 8.44
CA VAL A 276 29.92 -9.74 7.51
C VAL A 276 30.84 -9.58 6.32
N MET A 277 30.29 -9.62 5.13
CA MET A 277 30.98 -9.38 3.87
C MET A 277 30.36 -8.17 3.18
N ALA A 278 31.19 -7.28 2.68
CA ALA A 278 30.74 -6.13 1.91
C ALA A 278 31.42 -6.08 0.53
N TRP A 279 30.67 -5.58 -0.45
CA TRP A 279 31.22 -5.15 -1.72
C TRP A 279 31.84 -3.77 -1.57
N LEU A 280 33.10 -3.64 -1.97
CA LEU A 280 33.72 -2.34 -2.22
C LEU A 280 33.38 -1.89 -3.64
N LEU A 281 32.72 -0.75 -3.73
CA LEU A 281 32.35 -0.10 -4.98
C LEU A 281 33.36 1.00 -5.28
N ARG A 282 33.81 1.06 -6.53
CA ARG A 282 34.68 2.09 -7.04
C ARG A 282 34.22 2.42 -8.46
N GLY A 283 34.17 3.70 -8.84
CA GLY A 283 33.87 4.10 -10.21
C GLY A 283 34.43 5.46 -10.59
N GLU A 284 34.38 5.81 -11.89
CA GLU A 284 34.89 7.06 -12.45
C GLU A 284 33.93 7.64 -13.49
N VAL A 285 33.79 8.96 -13.51
CA VAL A 285 32.92 9.72 -14.41
C VAL A 285 33.77 10.39 -15.49
N ASP A 286 34.08 9.70 -16.59
CA ASP A 286 34.83 10.30 -17.69
C ASP A 286 33.96 11.23 -18.57
N GLU A 287 34.56 11.91 -19.55
CA GLU A 287 33.85 12.79 -20.51
C GLU A 287 32.77 12.04 -21.32
N ALA A 288 32.98 10.76 -21.62
CA ALA A 288 32.00 9.92 -22.29
C ALA A 288 30.87 9.48 -21.35
N CYS A 289 31.13 9.37 -20.05
CA CYS A 289 30.12 9.20 -19.01
C CYS A 289 29.29 10.49 -18.91
N LYS A 290 29.92 11.68 -18.93
CA LYS A 290 29.22 12.97 -18.85
C LYS A 290 28.28 13.26 -20.01
N ALA A 291 28.58 12.76 -21.20
CA ALA A 291 27.60 12.73 -22.28
C ALA A 291 26.33 11.99 -21.79
N SER A 292 25.21 12.69 -21.64
CA SER A 292 23.97 12.06 -21.19
C SER A 292 23.63 10.90 -22.13
N ALA A 293 22.96 9.86 -21.62
CA ALA A 293 22.21 8.98 -22.51
C ALA A 293 21.34 9.88 -23.42
N ALA A 294 21.21 9.52 -24.70
CA ALA A 294 20.33 10.26 -25.59
C ALA A 294 18.95 10.34 -24.90
N PRO A 295 18.34 11.53 -24.79
CA PRO A 295 17.11 11.69 -24.04
C PRO A 295 16.06 10.71 -24.57
N SER A 296 15.33 10.08 -23.65
CA SER A 296 14.22 9.22 -24.05
C SER A 296 13.25 9.97 -24.96
N PRO A 297 12.65 9.30 -25.96
CA PRO A 297 11.62 9.90 -26.77
C PRO A 297 10.42 10.31 -25.88
N PRO A 298 9.66 11.34 -26.27
CA PRO A 298 8.38 11.63 -25.63
C PRO A 298 7.42 10.45 -25.82
N PRO A 299 6.43 10.29 -24.91
CA PRO A 299 5.44 9.23 -25.03
C PRO A 299 4.60 9.42 -26.30
N ASP A 300 4.37 8.35 -27.06
CA ASP A 300 3.51 8.36 -28.25
C ASP A 300 2.11 7.83 -27.92
N PHE A 301 1.14 8.74 -27.90
CA PHE A 301 -0.26 8.43 -27.64
C PHE A 301 -1.11 8.30 -28.92
N SER A 302 -0.50 8.30 -30.11
CA SER A 302 -1.23 8.28 -31.39
C SER A 302 -2.09 7.02 -31.57
N GLU A 303 -1.56 5.84 -31.20
CA GLU A 303 -2.29 4.56 -31.25
C GLU A 303 -3.49 4.57 -30.30
N LEU A 304 -3.28 5.00 -29.04
CA LEU A 304 -4.33 5.10 -28.02
C LEU A 304 -5.42 6.09 -28.45
N SER A 305 -5.03 7.30 -28.85
CA SER A 305 -5.95 8.36 -29.28
C SER A 305 -6.81 7.89 -30.46
N GLY A 306 -6.18 7.28 -31.47
CA GLY A 306 -6.87 6.72 -32.62
C GLY A 306 -7.82 5.58 -32.22
N PHE A 307 -7.41 4.70 -31.31
CA PHE A 307 -8.26 3.59 -30.86
C PHE A 307 -9.49 4.07 -30.06
N CYS A 308 -9.33 5.02 -29.15
CA CYS A 308 -10.42 5.59 -28.36
C CYS A 308 -11.47 6.31 -29.24
N GLN A 309 -11.07 6.85 -30.39
CA GLN A 309 -11.99 7.49 -31.35
C GLN A 309 -12.84 6.51 -32.16
N ILE A 310 -12.44 5.23 -32.26
CA ILE A 310 -13.19 4.23 -33.04
C ILE A 310 -14.41 3.80 -32.22
N PRO A 311 -15.65 3.97 -32.70
CA PRO A 311 -16.82 3.52 -31.95
C PRO A 311 -16.83 1.98 -31.78
N PRO A 312 -17.37 1.45 -30.67
CA PRO A 312 -17.58 0.01 -30.54
C PRO A 312 -18.51 -0.51 -31.64
N THR A 313 -18.11 -1.57 -32.34
CA THR A 313 -18.91 -2.14 -33.44
C THR A 313 -20.23 -2.71 -32.89
N PRO A 314 -21.39 -2.40 -33.49
CA PRO A 314 -22.64 -3.03 -33.07
C PRO A 314 -22.64 -4.52 -33.42
N ILE A 315 -22.83 -5.41 -32.44
CA ILE A 315 -23.21 -6.79 -32.73
C ILE A 315 -24.60 -6.75 -33.39
N GLY A 316 -24.67 -7.17 -34.65
CA GLY A 316 -25.92 -7.40 -35.37
C GLY A 316 -26.39 -6.34 -36.37
N SER A 317 -25.61 -5.30 -36.72
CA SER A 317 -25.94 -4.45 -37.88
C SER A 317 -24.93 -4.67 -39.00
N ALA A 318 -25.41 -5.15 -40.15
CA ALA A 318 -24.81 -4.84 -41.43
C ALA A 318 -24.77 -3.30 -41.55
N ALA A 319 -23.63 -2.70 -41.25
CA ALA A 319 -23.37 -1.30 -41.50
C ALA A 319 -22.34 -1.26 -42.64
N ASP A 320 -22.86 -1.09 -43.86
CA ASP A 320 -22.19 -1.11 -45.16
C ASP A 320 -21.26 0.10 -45.42
N SER A 321 -20.61 0.65 -44.38
CA SER A 321 -19.55 1.65 -44.56
C SER A 321 -18.20 1.01 -44.27
N PRO A 322 -17.29 0.90 -45.26
CA PRO A 322 -15.95 0.38 -45.01
C PRO A 322 -15.25 1.26 -43.99
N LEU A 323 -14.68 0.63 -42.96
CA LEU A 323 -13.82 1.31 -41.99
C LEU A 323 -12.66 1.99 -42.72
N SER A 324 -12.18 3.13 -42.20
CA SER A 324 -11.00 3.74 -42.76
C SER A 324 -9.80 2.79 -42.64
N PRO A 325 -8.84 2.79 -43.59
CA PRO A 325 -7.64 1.96 -43.50
C PRO A 325 -6.87 2.15 -42.19
N GLN A 326 -6.91 3.37 -41.63
CA GLN A 326 -6.33 3.68 -40.32
C GLN A 326 -7.07 2.98 -39.17
N ALA A 327 -8.40 3.02 -39.16
CA ALA A 327 -9.20 2.32 -38.14
C ALA A 327 -9.00 0.81 -38.21
N GLU A 328 -8.90 0.25 -39.42
CA GLU A 328 -8.68 -1.17 -39.62
C GLU A 328 -7.28 -1.62 -39.16
N ARG A 329 -6.26 -0.79 -39.37
CA ARG A 329 -4.90 -0.98 -38.82
C ARG A 329 -4.91 -1.02 -37.29
N LEU A 330 -5.62 -0.08 -36.64
CA LEU A 330 -5.70 0.02 -35.18
C LEU A 330 -6.53 -1.12 -34.56
N LEU A 331 -7.54 -1.64 -35.25
CA LEU A 331 -8.37 -2.75 -34.77
C LEU A 331 -7.71 -4.12 -34.91
N ARG A 332 -6.69 -4.26 -35.77
CA ARG A 332 -6.05 -5.56 -36.03
C ARG A 332 -5.37 -6.14 -34.77
N PRO A 333 -4.53 -5.41 -34.02
CA PRO A 333 -3.96 -5.91 -32.77
C PRO A 333 -5.03 -6.22 -31.72
N TYR A 334 -6.02 -5.34 -31.57
CA TYR A 334 -7.17 -5.56 -30.68
C TYR A 334 -7.90 -6.88 -30.97
N ARG A 335 -8.25 -7.15 -32.23
CA ARG A 335 -8.94 -8.39 -32.63
C ARG A 335 -8.08 -9.63 -32.38
N THR A 336 -6.77 -9.53 -32.61
CA THR A 336 -5.84 -10.63 -32.32
C THR A 336 -5.78 -10.93 -30.82
N MET A 337 -5.59 -9.90 -29.99
CA MET A 337 -5.52 -10.07 -28.53
C MET A 337 -6.86 -10.50 -27.94
N LYS A 338 -7.99 -10.01 -28.48
CA LYS A 338 -9.33 -10.47 -28.08
C LYS A 338 -9.51 -11.96 -28.37
N ARG A 339 -9.08 -12.44 -29.55
CA ARG A 339 -9.14 -13.87 -29.89
C ARG A 339 -8.28 -14.73 -28.96
N ALA A 340 -7.06 -14.27 -28.63
CA ALA A 340 -6.19 -14.96 -27.68
C ALA A 340 -6.83 -14.99 -26.27
N PHE A 341 -7.33 -13.86 -25.80
CA PHE A 341 -8.06 -13.75 -24.53
C PHE A 341 -9.24 -14.73 -24.44
N LEU A 342 -10.06 -14.84 -25.49
CA LEU A 342 -11.19 -15.77 -25.51
C LEU A 342 -10.75 -17.24 -25.55
N ALA A 343 -9.58 -17.53 -26.12
CA ALA A 343 -8.99 -18.87 -26.09
C ALA A 343 -8.45 -19.23 -24.70
N GLU A 344 -7.82 -18.28 -24.00
CA GLU A 344 -7.29 -18.44 -22.64
C GLU A 344 -8.40 -18.46 -21.57
N HIS A 345 -9.52 -17.78 -21.84
CA HIS A 345 -10.66 -17.68 -20.94
C HIS A 345 -11.96 -18.13 -21.61
N PRO A 346 -12.10 -19.43 -21.93
CA PRO A 346 -13.27 -19.95 -22.66
C PRO A 346 -14.59 -19.79 -21.90
N ALA A 347 -14.53 -19.59 -20.57
CA ALA A 347 -15.70 -19.31 -19.74
C ALA A 347 -16.15 -17.84 -19.77
N TYR A 348 -15.43 -16.94 -20.46
CA TYR A 348 -15.80 -15.54 -20.58
C TYR A 348 -16.96 -15.38 -21.60
N PRO A 349 -18.14 -14.90 -21.17
CA PRO A 349 -19.32 -14.80 -22.04
C PRO A 349 -19.28 -13.48 -22.83
N ASP A 350 -18.46 -13.43 -23.89
CA ASP A 350 -18.19 -12.20 -24.65
C ASP A 350 -19.45 -11.58 -25.27
N ALA A 351 -20.26 -12.39 -25.95
CA ALA A 351 -21.47 -11.91 -26.61
C ALA A 351 -22.47 -11.32 -25.59
N GLU A 352 -22.63 -11.97 -24.43
CA GLU A 352 -23.49 -11.51 -23.35
C GLU A 352 -22.92 -10.26 -22.66
N ALA A 353 -21.60 -10.16 -22.52
CA ALA A 353 -20.94 -8.98 -21.96
C ALA A 353 -21.15 -7.75 -22.84
N GLU A 354 -20.93 -7.89 -24.15
CA GLU A 354 -21.14 -6.84 -25.14
C GLU A 354 -22.64 -6.47 -25.24
N ALA A 355 -23.54 -7.45 -25.21
CA ALA A 355 -24.97 -7.21 -25.20
C ALA A 355 -25.45 -6.49 -23.92
N LEU A 356 -24.85 -6.82 -22.76
CA LEU A 356 -25.12 -6.13 -21.50
C LEU A 356 -24.60 -4.69 -21.55
N ARG A 357 -23.37 -4.47 -22.02
CA ARG A 357 -22.77 -3.13 -22.21
C ARG A 357 -23.67 -2.26 -23.08
N LYS A 358 -24.08 -2.77 -24.24
CA LYS A 358 -24.96 -2.06 -25.18
C LYS A 358 -26.35 -1.74 -24.61
N ARG A 359 -26.92 -2.63 -23.80
CA ARG A 359 -28.29 -2.45 -23.28
C ARG A 359 -28.36 -1.59 -22.03
N GLU A 360 -27.42 -1.78 -21.11
CA GLU A 360 -27.51 -1.24 -19.74
C GLU A 360 -26.48 -0.15 -19.45
N PHE A 361 -25.43 -0.04 -20.27
CA PHE A 361 -24.27 0.82 -20.02
C PHE A 361 -23.83 1.57 -21.28
N SER A 362 -24.75 1.76 -22.25
CA SER A 362 -24.46 2.37 -23.56
C SER A 362 -23.87 3.79 -23.45
N ARG A 363 -24.21 4.50 -22.36
CA ARG A 363 -23.67 5.82 -22.07
C ARG A 363 -22.14 5.86 -21.92
N LEU A 364 -21.52 4.77 -21.49
CA LEU A 364 -20.06 4.71 -21.41
C LEU A 364 -19.44 4.74 -22.81
N ASP A 365 -20.04 4.06 -23.78
CA ASP A 365 -19.58 4.11 -25.18
C ASP A 365 -19.89 5.45 -25.85
N ALA A 366 -21.08 6.00 -25.59
CA ALA A 366 -21.50 7.30 -26.12
C ALA A 366 -20.62 8.45 -25.63
N LEU A 367 -20.10 8.35 -24.39
CA LEU A 367 -19.18 9.31 -23.79
C LEU A 367 -17.71 8.96 -24.01
N GLN A 368 -17.41 7.90 -24.77
CA GLN A 368 -16.04 7.39 -25.00
C GLN A 368 -15.27 7.15 -23.69
N ALA A 369 -15.97 6.69 -22.65
CA ALA A 369 -15.45 6.50 -21.32
C ALA A 369 -15.07 5.03 -21.07
N THR A 370 -13.80 4.82 -20.70
CA THR A 370 -13.30 3.56 -20.15
C THR A 370 -13.34 3.65 -18.63
N TYR A 371 -14.38 3.11 -18.00
CA TYR A 371 -14.58 3.22 -16.55
C TYR A 371 -13.98 2.04 -15.78
N LEU A 372 -12.96 2.31 -14.97
CA LEU A 372 -12.16 1.30 -14.25
C LEU A 372 -12.10 1.56 -12.73
N ASP A 373 -13.08 2.25 -12.14
CA ASP A 373 -13.19 2.47 -10.68
C ASP A 373 -14.41 1.76 -10.04
N HIS A 374 -14.75 0.57 -10.53
CA HIS A 374 -15.91 -0.19 -10.04
C HIS A 374 -15.88 -0.56 -8.54
N VAL A 375 -14.70 -0.65 -7.91
CA VAL A 375 -14.59 -0.83 -6.44
C VAL A 375 -14.88 0.48 -5.68
N GLY A 376 -14.56 1.62 -6.31
CA GLY A 376 -14.90 2.94 -5.79
C GLY A 376 -16.40 3.16 -5.77
N GLY A 377 -17.08 2.75 -6.84
CA GLY A 377 -18.53 2.64 -7.00
C GLY A 377 -18.84 2.13 -8.40
N THR A 378 -19.89 1.32 -8.58
CA THR A 378 -20.22 0.84 -9.93
C THR A 378 -21.20 1.78 -10.64
N ILE A 379 -21.27 1.66 -11.96
CA ILE A 379 -22.20 2.38 -12.80
C ILE A 379 -23.58 1.70 -12.72
N ALA A 380 -24.65 2.49 -12.58
CA ALA A 380 -26.02 1.97 -12.50
C ALA A 380 -26.53 1.51 -13.88
N PRO A 381 -27.18 0.35 -14.01
CA PRO A 381 -27.86 -0.06 -15.24
C PRO A 381 -28.93 0.94 -15.68
N ASP A 382 -29.03 1.23 -16.98
CA ASP A 382 -30.04 2.15 -17.53
C ASP A 382 -31.48 1.71 -17.17
N SER A 383 -31.77 0.40 -17.28
CA SER A 383 -33.09 -0.13 -16.92
C SER A 383 -33.47 0.08 -15.45
N LEU A 384 -32.50 0.04 -14.53
CA LEU A 384 -32.71 0.28 -13.10
C LEU A 384 -33.12 1.73 -12.85
N LEU A 385 -32.44 2.67 -13.50
CA LEU A 385 -32.74 4.10 -13.40
C LEU A 385 -34.12 4.43 -13.95
N GLU A 386 -34.46 3.88 -15.12
CA GLU A 386 -35.78 4.07 -15.73
C GLU A 386 -36.90 3.48 -14.87
N GLN A 387 -36.69 2.29 -14.31
CA GLN A 387 -37.69 1.62 -13.49
C GLN A 387 -37.97 2.39 -12.20
N ASP A 388 -36.92 2.89 -11.53
CA ASP A 388 -37.06 3.72 -10.33
C ASP A 388 -37.78 5.03 -10.66
N TYR A 389 -37.37 5.71 -11.73
CA TYR A 389 -38.03 6.94 -12.18
C TYR A 389 -39.52 6.74 -12.48
N ARG A 390 -39.89 5.65 -13.17
CA ARG A 390 -41.29 5.30 -13.42
C ARG A 390 -42.04 5.05 -12.12
N ALA A 391 -41.44 4.29 -11.19
CA ALA A 391 -42.05 3.98 -9.90
C ALA A 391 -42.32 5.24 -9.06
N LEU A 392 -41.38 6.20 -9.04
CA LEU A 392 -41.53 7.50 -8.36
C LEU A 392 -42.61 8.37 -8.99
N LYS A 393 -42.79 8.30 -10.32
CA LYS A 393 -43.88 9.00 -11.03
C LYS A 393 -45.25 8.37 -10.80
N SER A 394 -45.32 7.05 -10.67
CA SER A 394 -46.59 6.31 -10.63
C SER A 394 -47.09 6.02 -9.21
N SER A 395 -46.28 6.26 -8.19
CA SER A 395 -46.57 5.86 -6.80
C SER A 395 -46.49 7.06 -5.87
N ILE A 396 -47.46 7.19 -4.97
CA ILE A 396 -47.38 8.15 -3.87
C ILE A 396 -46.58 7.48 -2.75
N LEU A 397 -45.37 7.97 -2.50
CA LEU A 397 -44.55 7.56 -1.37
C LEU A 397 -44.69 8.60 -0.25
N GLY A 398 -45.14 8.17 0.92
CA GLY A 398 -45.18 8.99 2.12
C GLY A 398 -44.17 8.51 3.17
N ASN A 399 -44.01 9.29 4.23
CA ASN A 399 -43.24 8.86 5.38
C ASN A 399 -43.87 7.55 5.95
N PRO A 400 -43.09 6.47 6.14
CA PRO A 400 -43.58 5.23 6.77
C PRO A 400 -44.29 5.48 8.11
N HIS A 401 -43.81 6.45 8.90
CA HIS A 401 -44.43 6.82 10.19
C HIS A 401 -45.84 7.42 10.05
N SER A 402 -46.22 7.88 8.85
CA SER A 402 -47.56 8.39 8.55
C SER A 402 -48.52 7.28 8.06
N GLY A 403 -48.10 6.01 8.05
CA GLY A 403 -48.92 4.88 7.60
C GLY A 403 -48.94 4.68 6.08
N SER A 404 -47.86 5.08 5.39
CA SER A 404 -47.73 4.94 3.93
C SER A 404 -47.55 3.47 3.53
N LYS A 405 -48.66 2.79 3.19
CA LYS A 405 -48.65 1.37 2.76
C LYS A 405 -47.70 1.08 1.60
N SER A 406 -47.56 2.03 0.65
CA SER A 406 -46.65 1.91 -0.50
C SER A 406 -45.18 1.90 -0.08
N SER A 407 -44.81 2.81 0.83
CA SER A 407 -43.45 2.91 1.38
C SER A 407 -43.11 1.69 2.24
N ASP A 408 -44.06 1.23 3.06
CA ASP A 408 -43.89 0.02 3.88
C ASP A 408 -43.71 -1.23 3.00
N ALA A 409 -44.53 -1.38 1.95
CA ALA A 409 -44.38 -2.49 1.01
C ALA A 409 -43.03 -2.46 0.27
N ALA A 410 -42.54 -1.27 -0.10
CA ALA A 410 -41.22 -1.12 -0.72
C ALA A 410 -40.09 -1.48 0.26
N HIS A 411 -40.21 -1.05 1.52
CA HIS A 411 -39.29 -1.39 2.60
C HIS A 411 -39.20 -2.91 2.82
N GLU A 412 -40.33 -3.59 2.99
CA GLU A 412 -40.37 -5.05 3.19
C GLU A 412 -39.82 -5.80 1.98
N LYS A 413 -40.10 -5.33 0.76
CA LYS A 413 -39.54 -5.91 -0.45
C LYS A 413 -38.01 -5.77 -0.51
N ALA A 414 -37.47 -4.61 -0.14
CA ALA A 414 -36.02 -4.41 -0.08
C ALA A 414 -35.38 -5.37 0.93
N ARG A 415 -35.97 -5.52 2.11
CA ARG A 415 -35.51 -6.48 3.13
C ARG A 415 -35.53 -7.92 2.62
N ALA A 416 -36.64 -8.35 2.01
CA ALA A 416 -36.79 -9.70 1.47
C ALA A 416 -35.70 -10.03 0.41
N GLU A 417 -35.37 -9.08 -0.46
CA GLU A 417 -34.31 -9.26 -1.47
C GLU A 417 -32.91 -9.33 -0.84
N ILE A 418 -32.64 -8.55 0.21
CA ILE A 418 -31.39 -8.63 0.97
C ILE A 418 -31.27 -10.00 1.67
N TYR A 419 -32.31 -10.44 2.38
CA TYR A 419 -32.34 -11.78 3.01
C TYR A 419 -32.06 -12.89 1.99
N ARG A 420 -32.73 -12.82 0.82
CA ARG A 420 -32.53 -13.78 -0.27
C ARG A 420 -31.12 -13.74 -0.85
N PHE A 421 -30.54 -12.55 -1.00
CA PHE A 421 -29.20 -12.38 -1.57
C PHE A 421 -28.12 -12.96 -0.65
N PHE A 422 -28.19 -12.67 0.64
CA PHE A 422 -27.22 -13.15 1.65
C PHE A 422 -27.55 -14.55 2.19
N ARG A 423 -28.72 -15.10 1.86
CA ARG A 423 -29.25 -16.36 2.42
C ARG A 423 -29.27 -16.35 3.95
N CYS A 424 -29.68 -15.23 4.53
CA CYS A 424 -29.92 -15.11 5.96
C CYS A 424 -31.42 -15.17 6.27
N ALA A 425 -31.77 -15.78 7.40
CA ALA A 425 -33.15 -15.96 7.82
C ALA A 425 -33.64 -14.74 8.65
N PRO A 426 -34.87 -14.24 8.45
CA PRO A 426 -35.38 -13.06 9.19
C PRO A 426 -35.51 -13.23 10.71
N ASP A 427 -35.59 -14.47 11.19
CA ASP A 427 -35.61 -14.85 12.60
C ASP A 427 -34.20 -14.92 13.23
N GLU A 428 -33.14 -15.01 12.41
CA GLU A 428 -31.75 -14.98 12.89
C GLU A 428 -31.08 -13.62 12.68
N TYR A 429 -31.45 -12.91 11.61
CA TYR A 429 -30.83 -11.65 11.19
C TYR A 429 -31.83 -10.50 11.07
N GLU A 430 -31.35 -9.32 11.42
CA GLU A 430 -32.06 -8.05 11.29
C GLU A 430 -31.32 -7.15 10.29
N ILE A 431 -32.08 -6.42 9.47
CA ILE A 431 -31.54 -5.48 8.48
C ILE A 431 -31.81 -4.08 9.02
N ILE A 432 -30.75 -3.30 9.19
CA ILE A 432 -30.80 -1.88 9.57
C ILE A 432 -30.30 -1.05 8.41
N PHE A 433 -31.17 -0.21 7.83
CA PHE A 433 -30.76 0.68 6.74
C PHE A 433 -29.90 1.83 7.25
N THR A 434 -28.81 2.09 6.54
CA THR A 434 -27.85 3.15 6.86
C THR A 434 -27.50 3.94 5.60
N PRO A 435 -26.83 5.10 5.69
CA PRO A 435 -26.45 5.85 4.49
C PRO A 435 -25.42 5.13 3.59
N ASN A 436 -24.64 4.19 4.15
CA ASN A 436 -23.62 3.39 3.45
C ASN A 436 -22.95 2.39 4.44
N ALA A 437 -22.00 1.58 3.96
CA ALA A 437 -21.20 0.68 4.77
C ALA A 437 -20.48 1.40 5.93
N SER A 438 -19.95 2.61 5.70
CA SER A 438 -19.30 3.39 6.76
C SER A 438 -20.29 3.76 7.88
N GLY A 439 -21.54 4.09 7.53
CA GLY A 439 -22.62 4.31 8.50
C GLY A 439 -22.97 3.05 9.28
N ALA A 440 -22.99 1.88 8.63
CA ALA A 440 -23.18 0.59 9.30
C ALA A 440 -22.03 0.26 10.27
N ILE A 441 -20.78 0.50 9.86
CA ILE A 441 -19.61 0.29 10.71
C ILE A 441 -19.62 1.25 11.90
N ARG A 442 -19.93 2.53 11.66
CA ARG A 442 -20.04 3.55 12.71
C ARG A 442 -21.10 3.20 13.76
N LEU A 443 -22.26 2.71 13.32
CA LEU A 443 -23.32 2.24 14.23
C LEU A 443 -22.77 1.18 15.19
N VAL A 444 -22.08 0.16 14.66
CA VAL A 444 -21.45 -0.86 15.51
C VAL A 444 -20.41 -0.22 16.43
N ALA A 445 -19.54 0.65 15.93
CA ALA A 445 -18.51 1.31 16.73
C ALA A 445 -19.07 2.09 17.92
N GLU A 446 -20.13 2.87 17.70
CA GLU A 446 -20.81 3.67 18.72
C GLU A 446 -21.50 2.79 19.76
N SER A 447 -22.16 1.73 19.29
CA SER A 447 -23.03 0.89 20.12
C SER A 447 -22.37 -0.28 20.81
N PHE A 448 -21.20 -0.72 20.36
CA PHE A 448 -20.56 -1.91 20.90
C PHE A 448 -20.13 -1.67 22.35
N PRO A 449 -20.35 -2.63 23.27
CA PRO A 449 -20.11 -2.46 24.71
C PRO A 449 -18.63 -2.62 25.06
N PHE A 450 -17.74 -1.90 24.38
CA PHE A 450 -16.32 -1.90 24.74
C PHE A 450 -16.13 -1.50 26.21
N GLU A 451 -15.18 -2.15 26.86
CA GLU A 451 -14.79 -1.86 28.24
C GLU A 451 -13.29 -2.08 28.44
N SER A 452 -12.79 -1.74 29.64
CA SER A 452 -11.41 -2.07 30.01
C SER A 452 -11.18 -3.58 29.95
N GLY A 453 -10.13 -3.99 29.21
CA GLY A 453 -9.83 -5.39 28.92
C GLY A 453 -10.45 -5.92 27.63
N SER A 454 -11.37 -5.19 26.98
CA SER A 454 -11.76 -5.48 25.60
C SER A 454 -10.60 -5.26 24.64
N GLU A 455 -10.66 -5.97 23.51
CA GLU A 455 -9.72 -5.83 22.40
C GLU A 455 -10.50 -5.68 21.09
N VAL A 456 -10.06 -4.73 20.26
CA VAL A 456 -10.48 -4.59 18.88
C VAL A 456 -9.34 -5.04 17.99
N LEU A 457 -9.55 -6.14 17.27
CA LEU A 457 -8.61 -6.68 16.31
C LEU A 457 -8.97 -6.18 14.91
N LEU A 458 -8.04 -5.52 14.24
CA LEU A 458 -8.20 -4.98 12.89
C LEU A 458 -7.17 -5.59 11.96
N THR A 459 -7.55 -6.03 10.76
CA THR A 459 -6.53 -6.27 9.71
C THR A 459 -5.97 -4.94 9.21
N LYS A 460 -4.69 -4.93 8.83
CA LYS A 460 -3.99 -3.73 8.36
C LYS A 460 -4.53 -3.20 7.02
N ASP A 461 -5.08 -4.07 6.18
CA ASP A 461 -5.66 -3.71 4.87
C ASP A 461 -7.14 -3.29 4.94
N ASN A 462 -7.61 -2.88 6.11
CA ASN A 462 -8.95 -2.36 6.28
C ASN A 462 -9.14 -1.01 5.56
N HIS A 463 -10.36 -0.74 5.11
CA HIS A 463 -10.74 0.60 4.67
C HIS A 463 -10.79 1.57 5.88
N THR A 464 -10.54 2.87 5.66
CA THR A 464 -10.53 3.90 6.73
C THR A 464 -11.79 3.92 7.58
N SER A 465 -12.94 3.54 7.02
CA SER A 465 -14.20 3.40 7.77
C SER A 465 -14.13 2.37 8.89
N VAL A 466 -13.46 1.23 8.67
CA VAL A 466 -13.26 0.19 9.70
C VAL A 466 -12.27 0.67 10.74
N HIS A 467 -11.22 1.37 10.31
CA HIS A 467 -10.25 1.98 11.22
C HIS A 467 -10.86 3.03 12.17
N GLY A 468 -12.04 3.58 11.87
CA GLY A 468 -12.78 4.48 12.77
C GLY A 468 -13.23 3.81 14.08
N LEU A 469 -13.32 2.47 14.13
CA LEU A 469 -13.63 1.71 15.34
C LEU A 469 -12.69 2.03 16.51
N ARG A 470 -11.44 2.37 16.21
CA ARG A 470 -10.36 2.61 17.18
C ARG A 470 -10.70 3.73 18.16
N GLU A 471 -11.30 4.79 17.66
CA GLU A 471 -11.59 5.98 18.47
C GLU A 471 -12.67 5.68 19.52
N TYR A 472 -13.72 4.96 19.12
CA TYR A 472 -14.79 4.53 20.04
C TYR A 472 -14.32 3.47 21.04
N ALA A 473 -13.46 2.54 20.59
CA ALA A 473 -12.87 1.52 21.44
C ALA A 473 -11.97 2.15 22.53
N ARG A 474 -11.04 3.03 22.14
CA ARG A 474 -10.14 3.73 23.05
C ARG A 474 -10.89 4.60 24.04
N ALA A 475 -11.91 5.32 23.59
CA ALA A 475 -12.75 6.16 24.46
C ALA A 475 -13.45 5.37 25.57
N LYS A 476 -13.70 4.07 25.36
CA LYS A 476 -14.28 3.15 26.34
C LYS A 476 -13.24 2.29 27.08
N GLY A 477 -11.95 2.55 26.89
CA GLY A 477 -10.84 1.85 27.57
C GLY A 477 -10.42 0.52 26.95
N ALA A 478 -10.92 0.17 25.76
CA ALA A 478 -10.50 -1.03 25.04
C ALA A 478 -9.15 -0.83 24.35
N SER A 479 -8.38 -1.91 24.22
CA SER A 479 -7.14 -1.91 23.43
C SER A 479 -7.44 -2.14 21.94
N VAL A 480 -6.59 -1.62 21.07
CA VAL A 480 -6.68 -1.79 19.63
C VAL A 480 -5.41 -2.49 19.16
N LYS A 481 -5.57 -3.59 18.40
CA LYS A 481 -4.48 -4.34 17.81
C LYS A 481 -4.69 -4.54 16.32
N TYR A 482 -3.59 -4.57 15.60
CA TYR A 482 -3.48 -4.75 14.17
C TYR A 482 -2.88 -6.10 13.82
N ILE A 483 -3.52 -6.80 12.90
CA ILE A 483 -2.98 -8.01 12.27
C ILE A 483 -2.25 -7.55 11.00
N PRO A 484 -0.92 -7.75 10.89
CA PRO A 484 -0.12 -7.19 9.80
C PRO A 484 -0.32 -7.98 8.50
N LEU A 485 0.16 -7.37 7.42
CA LEU A 485 0.25 -7.99 6.09
C LEU A 485 1.63 -8.59 5.88
N ASP A 486 1.70 -9.70 5.14
CA ASP A 486 2.96 -10.23 4.61
C ASP A 486 3.44 -9.46 3.36
N SER A 487 4.50 -9.96 2.71
CA SER A 487 5.06 -9.38 1.48
C SER A 487 4.11 -9.44 0.27
N ASP A 488 3.18 -10.39 0.26
CA ASP A 488 2.18 -10.54 -0.79
C ASP A 488 0.89 -9.77 -0.46
N LEU A 489 0.91 -8.96 0.60
CA LEU A 489 -0.22 -8.19 1.10
C LEU A 489 -1.40 -9.08 1.52
N ARG A 490 -1.09 -10.21 2.17
CA ARG A 490 -2.07 -11.13 2.75
C ARG A 490 -1.94 -11.15 4.27
N ILE A 491 -3.05 -11.48 4.94
CA ILE A 491 -3.03 -11.80 6.35
C ILE A 491 -2.70 -13.28 6.50
N LEU A 492 -1.62 -13.59 7.23
CA LEU A 492 -1.25 -14.97 7.53
C LEU A 492 -2.23 -15.57 8.53
N GLU A 493 -2.67 -16.81 8.28
CA GLU A 493 -3.58 -17.52 9.19
C GLU A 493 -2.95 -17.71 10.58
N SER A 494 -1.63 -17.89 10.67
CA SER A 494 -0.93 -18.02 11.93
C SER A 494 -1.00 -16.73 12.75
N SER A 495 -0.83 -15.56 12.11
CA SER A 495 -0.98 -14.25 12.76
C SER A 495 -2.40 -14.03 13.26
N MET A 496 -3.41 -14.34 12.43
CA MET A 496 -4.82 -14.27 12.83
C MET A 496 -5.11 -15.16 14.06
N ARG A 497 -4.67 -16.42 14.04
CA ARG A 497 -4.84 -17.36 15.17
C ARG A 497 -4.18 -16.85 16.44
N ARG A 498 -2.92 -16.41 16.36
CA ARG A 498 -2.18 -15.86 17.51
C ARG A 498 -2.91 -14.66 18.14
N SER A 499 -3.44 -13.75 17.32
CA SER A 499 -4.18 -12.60 17.83
C SER A 499 -5.48 -13.00 18.53
N LEU A 500 -6.19 -13.99 17.99
CA LEU A 500 -7.44 -14.48 18.59
C LEU A 500 -7.21 -15.34 19.84
N ASP A 501 -6.17 -16.15 19.89
CA ASP A 501 -5.85 -17.03 21.03
C ASP A 501 -5.45 -16.25 22.29
N ARG A 502 -5.11 -14.96 22.15
CA ARG A 502 -4.74 -14.05 23.26
C ARG A 502 -5.91 -13.28 23.85
N LEU A 503 -7.11 -13.43 23.31
CA LEU A 503 -8.29 -12.72 23.80
C LEU A 503 -8.65 -13.17 25.22
N ALA A 504 -9.03 -12.20 26.06
CA ALA A 504 -9.42 -12.48 27.43
C ALA A 504 -10.82 -13.09 27.47
N PRO A 505 -11.03 -14.22 28.16
CA PRO A 505 -12.36 -14.81 28.25
C PRO A 505 -13.34 -13.89 28.97
N GLY A 506 -14.59 -13.88 28.53
CA GLY A 506 -15.69 -13.15 29.18
C GLY A 506 -15.72 -11.63 28.95
N ARG A 507 -14.86 -11.10 28.06
CA ARG A 507 -14.86 -9.68 27.66
C ARG A 507 -15.48 -9.50 26.27
N PRO A 508 -16.12 -8.36 25.97
CA PRO A 508 -16.66 -8.09 24.65
C PRO A 508 -15.52 -7.68 23.70
N HIS A 509 -15.03 -8.65 22.93
CA HIS A 509 -14.02 -8.45 21.88
C HIS A 509 -14.67 -8.29 20.50
N LEU A 510 -14.01 -7.54 19.61
CA LEU A 510 -14.46 -7.35 18.23
C LEU A 510 -13.32 -7.59 17.26
N LEU A 511 -13.49 -8.53 16.34
CA LEU A 511 -12.67 -8.66 15.13
C LEU A 511 -13.37 -7.91 14.00
N ALA A 512 -12.66 -6.99 13.33
CA ALA A 512 -13.16 -6.32 12.14
C ALA A 512 -12.17 -6.43 10.98
N TYR A 513 -12.63 -7.01 9.87
CA TYR A 513 -11.81 -7.22 8.67
C TYR A 513 -12.67 -7.18 7.40
N PRO A 514 -12.07 -6.85 6.24
CA PRO A 514 -12.81 -6.86 5.00
C PRO A 514 -12.92 -8.29 4.46
N ALA A 515 -14.05 -8.66 3.85
CA ALA A 515 -14.11 -9.91 3.07
C ALA A 515 -13.21 -9.82 1.82
N GLN A 516 -13.05 -8.61 1.26
CA GLN A 516 -12.13 -8.33 0.17
C GLN A 516 -11.46 -6.97 0.38
N SER A 517 -10.13 -6.93 0.26
CA SER A 517 -9.39 -5.66 0.26
C SER A 517 -9.88 -4.75 -0.87
N ASN A 518 -10.19 -3.50 -0.56
CA ASN A 518 -10.53 -2.51 -1.58
C ASN A 518 -9.29 -2.01 -2.35
N ALA A 519 -8.08 -2.21 -1.80
CA ALA A 519 -6.84 -1.79 -2.44
C ALA A 519 -6.33 -2.88 -3.41
N THR A 520 -5.98 -4.05 -2.87
CA THR A 520 -5.32 -5.13 -3.61
C THR A 520 -6.29 -6.12 -4.24
N GLY A 521 -7.57 -6.09 -3.83
CA GLY A 521 -8.54 -7.12 -4.19
C GLY A 521 -8.39 -8.43 -3.42
N THR A 522 -7.41 -8.59 -2.51
CA THR A 522 -7.19 -9.82 -1.73
C THR A 522 -8.50 -10.29 -1.10
N ARG A 523 -8.89 -11.55 -1.34
CA ARG A 523 -10.03 -12.18 -0.69
C ARG A 523 -9.56 -12.86 0.58
N HIS A 524 -10.12 -12.44 1.71
CA HIS A 524 -9.77 -12.98 3.02
C HIS A 524 -10.56 -14.24 3.31
N ASP A 525 -10.01 -15.09 4.18
CA ASP A 525 -10.62 -16.37 4.50
C ASP A 525 -11.82 -16.17 5.46
N LEU A 526 -13.02 -16.45 4.96
CA LEU A 526 -14.26 -16.33 5.73
C LEU A 526 -14.33 -17.32 6.91
N LYS A 527 -13.48 -18.36 6.96
CA LYS A 527 -13.41 -19.25 8.14
C LYS A 527 -13.00 -18.52 9.41
N TRP A 528 -12.34 -17.36 9.30
CA TRP A 528 -11.98 -16.55 10.46
C TRP A 528 -13.19 -16.03 11.24
N ILE A 529 -14.37 -15.97 10.61
CA ILE A 529 -15.63 -15.66 11.31
C ILE A 529 -15.87 -16.66 12.45
N GLY A 530 -15.93 -17.96 12.11
CA GLY A 530 -16.15 -19.01 13.10
C GLY A 530 -15.01 -19.10 14.11
N LEU A 531 -13.77 -19.01 13.63
CA LEU A 531 -12.57 -19.06 14.48
C LEU A 531 -12.57 -17.99 15.58
N ALA A 532 -13.00 -16.76 15.25
CA ALA A 532 -13.08 -15.66 16.19
C ALA A 532 -14.24 -15.81 17.17
N GLN A 533 -15.40 -16.26 16.68
CA GLN A 533 -16.58 -16.54 17.51
C GLN A 533 -16.33 -17.65 18.53
N GLU A 534 -15.59 -18.70 18.16
CA GLU A 534 -15.14 -19.77 19.07
C GLU A 534 -14.28 -19.24 20.23
N ARG A 535 -13.61 -18.10 20.04
CA ARG A 535 -12.75 -17.44 21.05
C ARG A 535 -13.44 -16.28 21.76
N GLY A 536 -14.75 -16.14 21.57
CA GLY A 536 -15.58 -15.14 22.25
C GLY A 536 -15.56 -13.75 21.62
N ALA A 537 -14.94 -13.56 20.45
CA ALA A 537 -15.03 -12.30 19.71
C ALA A 537 -16.26 -12.24 18.80
N LYS A 538 -16.90 -11.07 18.75
CA LYS A 538 -17.86 -10.74 17.69
C LYS A 538 -17.11 -10.39 16.41
N VAL A 539 -17.75 -10.60 15.26
CA VAL A 539 -17.13 -10.35 13.96
C VAL A 539 -17.91 -9.32 13.15
N LEU A 540 -17.23 -8.21 12.85
CA LEU A 540 -17.66 -7.24 11.84
C LEU A 540 -16.96 -7.54 10.52
N CYS A 541 -17.74 -7.95 9.53
CA CYS A 541 -17.27 -8.22 8.18
C CYS A 541 -17.61 -7.02 7.27
N ASP A 542 -16.59 -6.28 6.83
CA ASP A 542 -16.77 -5.28 5.77
C ASP A 542 -16.86 -6.00 4.42
N ALA A 543 -18.08 -6.09 3.90
CA ALA A 543 -18.37 -6.81 2.67
C ALA A 543 -18.46 -5.87 1.46
N ALA A 544 -18.24 -4.56 1.63
CA ALA A 544 -18.55 -3.54 0.63
C ALA A 544 -17.78 -3.69 -0.70
N ALA A 545 -16.54 -4.22 -0.66
CA ALA A 545 -15.75 -4.51 -1.86
C ALA A 545 -15.89 -5.97 -2.34
N PHE A 546 -16.49 -6.86 -1.55
CA PHE A 546 -16.61 -8.30 -1.86
C PHE A 546 -17.92 -8.62 -2.59
N VAL A 547 -19.07 -8.17 -2.04
CA VAL A 547 -20.40 -8.53 -2.56
C VAL A 547 -20.75 -8.03 -3.97
N PRO A 548 -20.05 -7.05 -4.59
CA PRO A 548 -20.26 -6.75 -6.00
C PRO A 548 -19.83 -7.88 -6.95
N GLN A 549 -18.94 -8.78 -6.51
CA GLN A 549 -18.31 -9.80 -7.37
C GLN A 549 -18.32 -11.22 -6.78
N ALA A 550 -18.71 -11.39 -5.52
CA ALA A 550 -18.70 -12.68 -4.84
C ALA A 550 -19.85 -12.77 -3.84
N ARG A 551 -20.36 -13.98 -3.59
CA ARG A 551 -21.48 -14.19 -2.66
C ARG A 551 -20.94 -14.37 -1.24
N LEU A 552 -21.45 -13.58 -0.29
CA LEU A 552 -21.34 -13.87 1.13
C LEU A 552 -22.58 -14.65 1.56
N ASP A 553 -22.41 -15.92 1.90
CA ASP A 553 -23.50 -16.86 2.19
C ASP A 553 -23.64 -17.10 3.69
N CYS A 554 -24.69 -16.51 4.29
CA CYS A 554 -24.96 -16.62 5.72
C CYS A 554 -25.37 -18.02 6.17
N SER A 555 -25.76 -18.91 5.25
CA SER A 555 -25.98 -20.33 5.61
C SER A 555 -24.68 -21.08 5.88
N THR A 556 -23.54 -20.56 5.40
CA THR A 556 -22.21 -21.17 5.55
C THR A 556 -21.34 -20.41 6.57
N HIS A 557 -21.26 -19.09 6.43
CA HIS A 557 -20.49 -18.23 7.33
C HIS A 557 -21.41 -17.21 7.97
N GLN A 558 -21.44 -17.14 9.30
CA GLN A 558 -22.43 -16.34 10.05
C GLN A 558 -21.77 -15.17 10.79
N PRO A 559 -21.30 -14.09 10.11
CA PRO A 559 -20.83 -12.90 10.80
C PRO A 559 -21.89 -12.33 11.75
N ASP A 560 -21.44 -11.71 12.84
CA ASP A 560 -22.31 -10.97 13.75
C ASP A 560 -22.82 -9.69 13.09
N PHE A 561 -21.97 -9.03 12.30
CA PHE A 561 -22.25 -7.78 11.61
C PHE A 561 -21.69 -7.80 10.18
N ILE A 562 -22.52 -7.45 9.19
CA ILE A 562 -22.11 -7.31 7.79
C ILE A 562 -22.44 -5.89 7.32
N ALA A 563 -21.43 -5.17 6.83
CA ALA A 563 -21.58 -3.81 6.32
C ALA A 563 -21.51 -3.77 4.79
N ILE A 564 -22.49 -3.12 4.15
CA ILE A 564 -22.54 -2.98 2.68
C ILE A 564 -23.02 -1.60 2.22
N SER A 565 -22.67 -1.26 0.97
CA SER A 565 -23.12 -0.08 0.24
C SER A 565 -23.76 -0.48 -1.08
N PHE A 566 -25.00 -0.09 -1.32
CA PHE A 566 -25.75 -0.55 -2.50
C PHE A 566 -25.19 0.00 -3.83
N TYR A 567 -24.70 1.24 -3.84
CA TYR A 567 -24.06 1.84 -5.01
C TYR A 567 -22.79 1.10 -5.47
N LYS A 568 -22.16 0.30 -4.61
CA LYS A 568 -21.03 -0.55 -5.02
C LYS A 568 -21.48 -1.84 -5.71
N ILE A 569 -22.69 -2.32 -5.41
CA ILE A 569 -23.25 -3.56 -5.94
C ILE A 569 -23.87 -3.33 -7.32
N PHE A 570 -24.69 -2.28 -7.45
CA PHE A 570 -25.47 -2.01 -8.66
C PHE A 570 -25.60 -0.51 -9.01
N GLY A 571 -24.82 0.36 -8.39
CA GLY A 571 -24.60 1.75 -8.83
C GLY A 571 -25.65 2.78 -8.40
N HIS A 572 -26.88 2.36 -8.08
CA HIS A 572 -27.96 3.24 -7.63
C HIS A 572 -28.87 2.50 -6.64
N PRO A 573 -29.23 3.06 -5.48
CA PRO A 573 -29.04 4.46 -5.09
C PRO A 573 -27.74 4.71 -4.31
N THR A 574 -27.21 5.93 -4.45
CA THR A 574 -26.22 6.50 -3.53
C THR A 574 -26.91 6.96 -2.24
N GLY A 575 -26.15 7.15 -1.16
CA GLY A 575 -26.71 7.52 0.14
C GLY A 575 -27.58 6.42 0.78
N ALA A 576 -27.42 5.16 0.34
CA ALA A 576 -28.05 4.01 0.95
C ALA A 576 -27.08 2.81 1.07
N GLY A 577 -27.17 2.12 2.20
CA GLY A 577 -26.50 0.88 2.55
C GLY A 577 -27.26 0.19 3.68
N CYS A 578 -26.67 -0.84 4.26
CA CYS A 578 -27.23 -1.42 5.48
C CYS A 578 -26.17 -2.12 6.33
N LEU A 579 -26.54 -2.29 7.58
CA LEU A 579 -25.98 -3.27 8.50
C LEU A 579 -26.91 -4.49 8.51
N ILE A 580 -26.37 -5.66 8.20
CA ILE A 580 -27.05 -6.94 8.43
C ILE A 580 -26.47 -7.50 9.73
N ALA A 581 -27.28 -7.56 10.78
CA ALA A 581 -26.82 -7.92 12.12
C ALA A 581 -27.51 -9.19 12.61
N ARG A 582 -26.75 -10.11 13.18
CA ARG A 582 -27.33 -11.27 13.86
C ARG A 582 -28.10 -10.77 15.08
N ARG A 583 -29.33 -11.22 15.27
CA ARG A 583 -30.22 -10.71 16.34
C ARG A 583 -29.58 -10.82 17.71
N SER A 584 -28.88 -11.92 18.00
CA SER A 584 -28.16 -12.11 19.26
C SER A 584 -27.10 -11.04 19.50
N ALA A 585 -26.32 -10.68 18.48
CA ALA A 585 -25.28 -9.66 18.59
C ALA A 585 -25.89 -8.24 18.63
N LEU A 586 -26.99 -8.02 17.91
CA LEU A 586 -27.71 -6.75 17.91
C LEU A 586 -28.31 -6.43 19.30
N GLN A 587 -28.70 -7.43 20.08
CA GLN A 587 -29.21 -7.27 21.45
C GLN A 587 -28.13 -6.75 22.42
N GLU A 588 -26.87 -7.11 22.18
CA GLU A 588 -25.71 -6.65 22.98
C GLU A 588 -25.32 -5.19 22.66
N LEU A 589 -25.80 -4.65 21.54
CA LEU A 589 -25.54 -3.26 21.15
C LEU A 589 -26.44 -2.27 21.91
N THR A 590 -25.84 -1.22 22.45
CA THR A 590 -26.56 -0.10 23.06
C THR A 590 -26.67 1.06 22.06
N PRO A 591 -27.88 1.51 21.66
CA PRO A 591 -28.00 2.62 20.73
C PRO A 591 -27.27 3.88 21.23
N PRO A 592 -26.49 4.60 20.38
CA PRO A 592 -26.01 5.93 20.75
C PRO A 592 -27.23 6.82 21.03
N SER A 593 -27.15 7.65 22.06
CA SER A 593 -28.25 8.50 22.51
C SER A 593 -28.76 9.40 21.37
N PHE A 594 -29.95 9.14 20.82
CA PHE A 594 -30.81 10.13 20.14
C PHE A 594 -32.18 9.59 19.69
N ALA A 595 -33.09 10.51 19.35
CA ALA A 595 -34.52 10.25 19.15
C ALA A 595 -35.12 10.96 17.92
N GLY A 596 -36.10 10.28 17.33
CA GLY A 596 -36.74 10.56 16.04
C GLY A 596 -36.67 9.26 15.24
N GLY A 597 -37.79 8.60 14.99
CA GLY A 597 -37.86 7.26 14.35
C GLY A 597 -37.43 6.08 15.23
N SER A 598 -36.39 6.25 16.05
CA SER A 598 -35.75 5.21 16.89
C SER A 598 -36.45 4.91 18.23
N VAL A 599 -37.42 5.74 18.63
CA VAL A 599 -38.14 5.66 19.91
C VAL A 599 -39.63 5.49 19.70
N CYS A 600 -40.30 4.80 20.63
CA CYS A 600 -41.76 4.67 20.66
C CYS A 600 -42.41 5.67 21.61
N TYR A 601 -41.65 6.21 22.59
CA TYR A 601 -42.16 7.16 23.56
C TYR A 601 -41.06 8.09 24.08
N TYR A 602 -41.42 9.36 24.29
CA TYR A 602 -40.64 10.37 24.98
C TYR A 602 -41.54 11.08 25.99
N SER A 603 -41.07 11.24 27.22
CA SER A 603 -41.72 12.09 28.20
C SER A 603 -41.56 13.56 27.82
N GLY A 604 -42.68 14.22 27.47
CA GLY A 604 -42.68 15.63 27.10
C GLY A 604 -42.22 16.58 28.21
N PRO A 605 -41.98 17.86 27.88
CA PRO A 605 -41.75 18.89 28.89
C PRO A 605 -42.85 18.84 29.95
N TRP A 606 -42.48 19.04 31.22
CA TRP A 606 -43.38 18.99 32.39
C TRP A 606 -43.92 17.60 32.79
N SER A 607 -43.47 16.52 32.15
CA SER A 607 -43.65 15.16 32.69
C SER A 607 -42.92 15.00 34.03
N PRO A 608 -43.51 14.35 35.05
CA PRO A 608 -42.81 14.06 36.31
C PRO A 608 -41.72 12.97 36.15
N THR A 609 -41.63 12.34 34.97
CA THR A 609 -40.62 11.34 34.64
C THR A 609 -39.80 11.78 33.43
N ASP A 610 -38.51 11.48 33.42
CA ASP A 610 -37.61 11.65 32.27
C ASP A 610 -37.37 10.28 31.60
N ARG A 611 -38.32 9.84 30.77
CA ARG A 611 -38.32 8.51 30.12
C ARG A 611 -38.20 8.64 28.60
N LEU A 612 -37.24 7.91 28.06
CA LEU A 612 -37.08 7.65 26.64
C LEU A 612 -37.21 6.14 26.40
N LEU A 613 -38.19 5.70 25.63
CA LEU A 613 -38.38 4.29 25.29
C LEU A 613 -37.99 4.05 23.84
N HIS A 614 -36.88 3.33 23.66
CA HIS A 614 -36.46 2.85 22.35
C HIS A 614 -37.35 1.72 21.86
N ARG A 615 -37.41 1.54 20.53
CA ARG A 615 -38.06 0.37 19.95
C ARG A 615 -37.32 -0.92 20.34
N GLU A 616 -38.04 -2.03 20.40
CA GLU A 616 -37.46 -3.34 20.73
C GLU A 616 -36.83 -4.04 19.52
N ASP A 617 -37.15 -3.57 18.31
CA ASP A 617 -36.66 -4.08 17.03
C ASP A 617 -35.41 -3.33 16.52
N GLY A 618 -34.86 -3.77 15.38
CA GLY A 618 -33.71 -3.11 14.74
C GLY A 618 -33.94 -1.64 14.39
N LYS A 619 -35.20 -1.18 14.32
CA LYS A 619 -35.53 0.22 14.04
C LYS A 619 -35.08 1.16 15.16
N ARG A 620 -34.70 0.65 16.33
CA ARG A 620 -34.03 1.46 17.37
C ARG A 620 -32.70 2.06 16.92
N PHE A 621 -32.11 1.53 15.85
CA PHE A 621 -30.92 2.06 15.20
C PHE A 621 -31.21 2.78 13.88
N GLU A 622 -32.47 2.87 13.46
CA GLU A 622 -32.89 3.64 12.30
C GLU A 622 -33.39 5.01 12.75
N ILE A 623 -32.65 5.99 12.29
CA ILE A 623 -32.61 7.30 12.89
C ILE A 623 -33.31 8.29 11.97
N GLY A 624 -34.25 9.04 12.53
CA GLY A 624 -35.08 9.97 11.79
C GLY A 624 -35.96 9.25 10.75
N THR A 625 -36.30 9.97 9.69
CA THR A 625 -37.06 9.39 8.58
C THR A 625 -36.11 8.62 7.66
N PRO A 626 -36.38 7.34 7.37
CA PRO A 626 -35.54 6.58 6.45
C PRO A 626 -35.64 7.15 5.03
N ASN A 627 -34.66 6.83 4.18
CA ASN A 627 -34.69 7.18 2.75
C ASN A 627 -35.71 6.29 2.01
N TYR A 628 -37.00 6.47 2.30
CA TYR A 628 -38.08 5.59 1.86
C TYR A 628 -38.27 5.58 0.33
N ALA A 629 -37.82 6.64 -0.37
CA ALA A 629 -37.80 6.68 -1.82
C ALA A 629 -36.84 5.64 -2.43
N SER A 630 -35.79 5.26 -1.71
CA SER A 630 -34.74 4.35 -2.21
C SER A 630 -35.11 2.87 -2.15
N PHE A 631 -36.08 2.45 -1.32
CA PHE A 631 -36.36 1.03 -1.07
C PHE A 631 -36.81 0.29 -2.33
N GLY A 632 -37.58 0.94 -3.20
CA GLY A 632 -37.96 0.40 -4.49
C GLY A 632 -36.76 0.07 -5.36
N ALA A 633 -35.84 1.03 -5.54
CA ALA A 633 -34.61 0.86 -6.29
C ALA A 633 -33.69 -0.23 -5.70
N ILE A 634 -33.58 -0.31 -4.37
CA ILE A 634 -32.75 -1.33 -3.70
C ILE A 634 -33.25 -2.73 -4.05
N ALA A 635 -34.55 -2.99 -3.92
CA ALA A 635 -35.13 -4.28 -4.28
C ALA A 635 -34.87 -4.63 -5.76
N GLN A 636 -35.08 -3.66 -6.66
CA GLN A 636 -34.85 -3.85 -8.10
C GLN A 636 -33.38 -4.12 -8.42
N GLY A 637 -32.45 -3.45 -7.74
CA GLY A 637 -31.01 -3.65 -7.89
C GLY A 637 -30.59 -5.08 -7.52
N PHE A 638 -31.05 -5.59 -6.37
CA PHE A 638 -30.79 -6.97 -5.97
C PHE A 638 -31.39 -8.00 -6.94
N GLN A 639 -32.61 -7.74 -7.44
CA GLN A 639 -33.22 -8.58 -8.47
C GLN A 639 -32.41 -8.57 -9.77
N PHE A 640 -31.90 -7.40 -10.20
CA PHE A 640 -31.08 -7.25 -11.39
C PHE A 640 -29.80 -8.09 -11.30
N VAL A 641 -28.99 -7.91 -10.23
CA VAL A 641 -27.74 -8.67 -10.07
C VAL A 641 -28.00 -10.17 -9.85
N SER A 642 -29.11 -10.53 -9.22
CA SER A 642 -29.50 -11.94 -9.06
C SER A 642 -29.85 -12.62 -10.38
N ARG A 643 -30.50 -11.91 -11.30
CA ARG A 643 -30.82 -12.44 -12.65
C ARG A 643 -29.56 -12.63 -13.49
N LEU A 644 -28.59 -11.74 -13.38
CA LEU A 644 -27.30 -11.88 -14.08
C LEU A 644 -26.45 -13.01 -13.49
N GLY A 645 -26.56 -13.23 -12.18
CA GLY A 645 -25.77 -14.21 -11.44
C GLY A 645 -24.42 -13.64 -11.00
N LEU A 646 -24.21 -13.59 -9.68
CA LEU A 646 -22.98 -13.05 -9.09
C LEU A 646 -21.71 -13.77 -9.53
N GLU A 647 -21.78 -15.10 -9.65
CA GLU A 647 -20.66 -15.92 -10.14
C GLU A 647 -20.26 -15.54 -11.56
N CYS A 648 -21.24 -15.25 -12.43
CA CYS A 648 -20.98 -14.80 -13.79
C CYS A 648 -20.32 -13.40 -13.80
N ILE A 649 -20.82 -12.48 -12.99
CA ILE A 649 -20.25 -11.12 -12.84
C ILE A 649 -18.80 -11.21 -12.34
N GLY A 650 -18.55 -12.01 -11.31
CA GLY A 650 -17.23 -12.24 -10.72
C GLY A 650 -16.27 -12.90 -11.69
N ALA A 651 -16.67 -13.99 -12.35
CA ALA A 651 -15.85 -14.72 -13.31
C ALA A 651 -15.46 -13.85 -14.50
N ARG A 652 -16.41 -13.06 -15.04
CA ARG A 652 -16.18 -12.15 -16.16
C ARG A 652 -15.19 -11.05 -15.80
N SER A 653 -15.44 -10.36 -14.69
CA SER A 653 -14.58 -9.26 -14.23
C SER A 653 -13.18 -9.78 -13.88
N GLY A 654 -13.11 -10.95 -13.22
CA GLY A 654 -11.85 -11.60 -12.86
C GLY A 654 -11.03 -12.02 -14.08
N ALA A 655 -11.66 -12.46 -15.17
CA ALA A 655 -10.95 -12.76 -16.42
C ALA A 655 -10.29 -11.51 -17.02
N LEU A 656 -10.98 -10.36 -17.02
CA LEU A 656 -10.41 -9.09 -17.49
C LEU A 656 -9.22 -8.65 -16.65
N ALA A 657 -9.33 -8.73 -15.32
CA ALA A 657 -8.24 -8.40 -14.41
C ALA A 657 -7.03 -9.32 -14.63
N ARG A 658 -7.26 -10.64 -14.74
CA ARG A 658 -6.21 -11.64 -15.03
C ARG A 658 -5.46 -11.34 -16.32
N TRP A 659 -6.20 -11.11 -17.40
CA TRP A 659 -5.60 -10.80 -18.68
C TRP A 659 -4.78 -9.50 -18.61
N LEU A 660 -5.35 -8.44 -18.01
CA LEU A 660 -4.65 -7.17 -17.90
C LEU A 660 -3.35 -7.31 -17.10
N GLU A 661 -3.38 -8.01 -15.96
CA GLU A 661 -2.18 -8.23 -15.14
C GLU A 661 -1.10 -8.99 -15.90
N ALA A 662 -1.46 -10.07 -16.59
CA ALA A 662 -0.51 -10.85 -17.39
C ALA A 662 0.14 -9.97 -18.47
N GLN A 663 -0.67 -9.20 -19.21
CA GLN A 663 -0.16 -8.33 -20.26
C GLN A 663 0.71 -7.18 -19.74
N LEU A 664 0.34 -6.57 -18.61
CA LEU A 664 1.13 -5.51 -17.99
C LEU A 664 2.49 -6.00 -17.48
N GLN A 665 2.55 -7.23 -16.95
CA GLN A 665 3.79 -7.85 -16.46
C GLN A 665 4.76 -8.24 -17.59
N GLU A 666 4.27 -8.39 -18.82
CA GLU A 666 5.09 -8.65 -20.01
C GLU A 666 5.74 -7.38 -20.58
N LEU A 667 5.22 -6.19 -20.26
CA LEU A 667 5.74 -4.92 -20.78
C LEU A 667 7.10 -4.57 -20.15
N ARG A 668 8.11 -4.44 -21.00
CA ARG A 668 9.49 -4.08 -20.63
C ARG A 668 9.99 -2.95 -21.53
N HIS A 669 10.77 -2.05 -20.96
CA HIS A 669 11.44 -1.00 -21.73
C HIS A 669 12.46 -1.62 -22.68
N ASP A 670 12.52 -1.14 -23.92
CA ASP A 670 13.50 -1.53 -24.94
C ASP A 670 14.82 -0.74 -24.81
N ILE A 671 15.27 -0.55 -23.56
CA ILE A 671 16.59 -0.01 -23.26
C ILE A 671 17.49 -1.15 -22.75
N LYS A 672 18.81 -0.90 -22.61
CA LYS A 672 19.79 -1.94 -22.23
C LYS A 672 19.39 -2.77 -21.01
N SER A 673 18.67 -2.18 -20.05
CA SER A 673 18.27 -2.86 -18.82
C SER A 673 17.02 -3.72 -18.96
N GLN A 674 16.17 -3.57 -19.98
CA GLN A 674 14.90 -4.33 -20.12
C GLN A 674 14.05 -4.34 -18.82
N THR A 675 14.02 -3.20 -18.11
CA THR A 675 13.26 -3.03 -16.86
C THR A 675 11.77 -3.24 -17.11
N PRO A 676 11.02 -3.84 -16.15
CA PRO A 676 9.56 -3.91 -16.24
C PRO A 676 8.96 -2.50 -16.21
N LEU A 677 7.94 -2.28 -17.04
CA LEU A 677 7.20 -1.02 -17.08
C LEU A 677 6.36 -0.79 -15.81
N CYS A 678 5.90 -1.86 -15.15
CA CYS A 678 5.05 -1.73 -13.99
C CYS A 678 5.35 -2.79 -12.93
N ARG A 679 4.92 -2.50 -11.71
CA ARG A 679 4.81 -3.47 -10.62
C ARG A 679 3.35 -3.58 -10.22
N VAL A 680 2.79 -4.77 -10.37
CA VAL A 680 1.46 -5.12 -9.84
C VAL A 680 1.64 -5.63 -8.42
N TYR A 681 0.80 -5.15 -7.50
CA TYR A 681 0.84 -5.46 -6.07
C TYR A 681 -0.29 -6.40 -5.65
N GLY A 682 -0.05 -7.13 -4.56
CA GLY A 682 -1.00 -8.07 -3.97
C GLY A 682 -0.77 -9.51 -4.41
N PRO A 683 -1.63 -10.44 -3.96
CA PRO A 683 -1.43 -11.86 -4.18
C PRO A 683 -1.68 -12.25 -5.64
N PRO A 684 -1.33 -13.48 -6.02
CA PRO A 684 -1.73 -14.09 -7.28
C PRO A 684 -3.25 -13.97 -7.53
N VAL A 685 -3.61 -13.91 -8.81
CA VAL A 685 -4.95 -13.60 -9.31
C VAL A 685 -6.05 -14.55 -8.82
N GLU A 686 -5.73 -15.79 -8.46
CA GLU A 686 -6.64 -16.77 -7.90
C GLU A 686 -7.12 -16.43 -6.47
N HIS A 687 -6.39 -15.55 -5.77
CA HIS A 687 -6.66 -15.16 -4.39
C HIS A 687 -7.22 -13.73 -4.25
N LYS A 688 -7.55 -13.07 -5.36
CA LYS A 688 -8.12 -11.71 -5.36
C LYS A 688 -9.31 -11.54 -6.29
N GLY A 689 -10.09 -10.49 -6.04
CA GLY A 689 -11.16 -10.03 -6.91
C GLY A 689 -10.64 -9.33 -8.17
N ALA A 690 -11.53 -8.71 -8.95
CA ALA A 690 -11.18 -8.05 -10.21
C ALA A 690 -10.62 -6.63 -9.99
N THR A 691 -9.59 -6.53 -9.14
CA THR A 691 -8.90 -5.29 -8.77
C THR A 691 -7.41 -5.46 -9.04
N VAL A 692 -6.83 -4.53 -9.78
CA VAL A 692 -5.40 -4.46 -10.07
C VAL A 692 -4.84 -3.20 -9.45
N MET A 693 -3.98 -3.35 -8.45
CA MET A 693 -3.22 -2.25 -7.85
C MET A 693 -1.80 -2.28 -8.43
N LEU A 694 -1.31 -1.15 -8.93
CA LEU A 694 0.01 -1.09 -9.57
C LEU A 694 0.66 0.29 -9.49
N ASN A 695 1.96 0.33 -9.73
CA ASN A 695 2.71 1.53 -10.10
C ASN A 695 3.45 1.32 -11.43
N PHE A 696 3.59 2.39 -12.19
CA PHE A 696 4.41 2.41 -13.40
C PHE A 696 5.80 2.95 -13.08
N PHE A 697 6.79 2.44 -13.79
CA PHE A 697 8.19 2.79 -13.69
C PHE A 697 8.64 3.27 -15.06
N ASP A 698 9.48 4.30 -15.08
CA ASP A 698 10.06 4.85 -16.28
C ASP A 698 11.23 3.97 -16.77
N CYS A 699 11.82 4.31 -17.92
CA CYS A 699 12.91 3.50 -18.47
C CYS A 699 14.13 3.39 -17.55
N TYR A 700 14.29 4.29 -16.58
CA TYR A 700 15.35 4.27 -15.58
C TYR A 700 14.89 3.64 -14.25
N ASN A 701 13.73 2.99 -14.23
CA ASN A 701 13.15 2.37 -13.05
C ASN A 701 12.79 3.39 -11.94
N ALA A 702 12.59 4.66 -12.30
CA ALA A 702 11.98 5.66 -11.43
C ALA A 702 10.46 5.53 -11.48
N VAL A 703 9.77 5.75 -10.36
CA VAL A 703 8.29 5.65 -10.36
C VAL A 703 7.67 6.86 -11.03
N PHE A 704 6.73 6.62 -11.94
CA PHE A 704 5.84 7.66 -12.44
C PHE A 704 4.87 8.08 -11.33
N PRO A 705 4.76 9.37 -10.99
CA PRO A 705 3.83 9.85 -9.98
C PRO A 705 2.40 9.40 -10.30
N HIS A 706 1.73 8.74 -9.36
CA HIS A 706 0.37 8.22 -9.57
C HIS A 706 -0.65 9.33 -9.90
N ALA A 707 -0.43 10.56 -9.42
CA ALA A 707 -1.23 11.73 -9.77
C ALA A 707 -1.06 12.13 -11.24
N LEU A 708 0.17 12.09 -11.75
CA LEU A 708 0.47 12.35 -13.16
C LEU A 708 -0.17 11.27 -14.04
N VAL A 709 0.07 9.99 -13.74
CA VAL A 709 -0.49 8.86 -14.51
C VAL A 709 -2.01 8.96 -14.60
N LYS A 710 -2.70 9.23 -13.48
CA LYS A 710 -4.17 9.40 -13.48
C LYS A 710 -4.61 10.54 -14.41
N ARG A 711 -3.98 11.70 -14.30
CA ARG A 711 -4.34 12.87 -15.12
C ARG A 711 -4.14 12.61 -16.61
N VAL A 712 -3.10 11.88 -16.99
CA VAL A 712 -2.89 11.47 -18.39
C VAL A 712 -3.93 10.45 -18.84
N ALA A 713 -4.23 9.43 -18.02
CA ALA A 713 -5.27 8.46 -18.36
C ALA A 713 -6.64 9.16 -18.59
N GLU A 714 -6.99 10.12 -17.75
CA GLU A 714 -8.24 10.88 -17.84
C GLU A 714 -8.35 11.74 -19.11
N SER A 715 -7.23 12.23 -19.66
CA SER A 715 -7.27 12.98 -20.94
C SER A 715 -7.64 12.10 -22.14
N PHE A 716 -7.57 10.77 -21.99
CA PHE A 716 -8.03 9.78 -22.97
C PHE A 716 -9.37 9.13 -22.60
N GLY A 717 -10.11 9.68 -21.63
CA GLY A 717 -11.39 9.13 -21.18
C GLY A 717 -11.27 7.86 -20.33
N ILE A 718 -10.07 7.57 -19.79
CA ILE A 718 -9.83 6.40 -18.94
C ILE A 718 -9.92 6.82 -17.48
N VAL A 719 -10.96 6.34 -16.79
CA VAL A 719 -11.23 6.67 -15.39
C VAL A 719 -10.65 5.60 -14.48
N VAL A 720 -9.58 5.95 -13.77
CA VAL A 720 -8.92 5.12 -12.75
C VAL A 720 -8.90 5.83 -11.40
N ARG A 721 -8.57 5.10 -10.33
CA ARG A 721 -8.32 5.70 -9.02
C ARG A 721 -6.83 5.74 -8.71
N ASN A 722 -6.40 6.75 -7.96
CA ASN A 722 -5.02 6.87 -7.49
C ASN A 722 -4.94 7.20 -5.98
N GLY A 723 -3.72 7.21 -5.43
CA GLY A 723 -3.44 7.53 -4.02
C GLY A 723 -3.49 6.29 -3.13
N CYS A 724 -3.94 6.45 -1.88
CA CYS A 724 -3.98 5.36 -0.89
C CYS A 724 -5.30 4.57 -0.86
N PHE A 725 -6.28 4.92 -1.73
CA PHE A 725 -7.60 4.28 -1.81
C PHE A 725 -8.39 4.22 -0.51
N CYS A 726 -8.12 5.10 0.45
CA CYS A 726 -8.65 5.00 1.81
C CYS A 726 -8.26 3.67 2.49
N ASN A 727 -7.08 3.16 2.18
CA ASN A 727 -6.49 1.93 2.71
C ASN A 727 -4.97 2.12 2.79
N LEU A 728 -4.55 3.05 3.64
CA LEU A 728 -3.14 3.41 3.78
C LEU A 728 -2.31 2.19 4.21
N GLY A 729 -2.83 1.32 5.08
CA GLY A 729 -2.09 0.16 5.57
C GLY A 729 -1.64 -0.79 4.46
N ALA A 730 -2.50 -1.11 3.49
CA ALA A 730 -2.11 -1.94 2.35
C ALA A 730 -1.22 -1.19 1.36
N VAL A 731 -1.54 0.07 1.05
CA VAL A 731 -0.78 0.84 0.05
C VAL A 731 0.63 1.13 0.55
N GLN A 732 0.77 1.60 1.78
CA GLN A 732 2.05 1.83 2.41
C GLN A 732 2.88 0.54 2.47
N GLN A 733 2.27 -0.59 2.88
CA GLN A 733 2.95 -1.88 2.87
C GLN A 733 3.51 -2.24 1.48
N ALA A 734 2.74 -2.00 0.43
CA ALA A 734 3.12 -2.28 -0.95
C ALA A 734 4.22 -1.33 -1.47
N THR A 735 4.13 -0.05 -1.12
CA THR A 735 4.97 1.02 -1.67
C THR A 735 6.16 1.38 -0.79
N TYR A 736 6.38 0.78 0.38
CA TYR A 736 7.57 1.04 1.22
C TYR A 736 8.88 0.92 0.42
N THR A 737 8.96 -0.04 -0.51
CA THR A 737 10.14 -0.23 -1.36
C THR A 737 10.37 0.90 -2.37
N THR A 738 9.36 1.74 -2.60
CA THR A 738 9.35 2.87 -3.51
C THR A 738 9.41 4.22 -2.76
N ALA A 739 8.90 4.25 -1.54
CA ALA A 739 8.69 5.44 -0.74
C ALA A 739 9.89 5.89 0.11
N GLY A 740 10.83 5.00 0.37
CA GLY A 740 11.79 5.16 1.47
C GLY A 740 11.09 4.96 2.82
N ALA A 741 11.72 4.20 3.72
CA ALA A 741 11.09 3.85 4.99
C ALA A 741 10.84 5.08 5.87
N GLU A 742 11.76 6.06 5.86
CA GLU A 742 11.65 7.30 6.64
C GLU A 742 10.45 8.20 6.29
N HIS A 743 10.07 8.29 5.01
CA HIS A 743 8.87 9.06 4.60
C HIS A 743 7.59 8.42 5.14
N CYS A 744 7.61 7.09 5.25
CA CYS A 744 6.56 6.29 5.86
C CYS A 744 6.76 6.08 7.37
N GLU A 745 7.65 6.85 8.02
CA GLU A 745 7.70 7.02 9.48
C GLU A 745 7.15 8.38 9.92
N LEU A 746 6.92 9.31 9.00
CA LEU A 746 6.25 10.59 9.31
C LEU A 746 4.83 10.36 9.85
N ASP A 747 4.16 9.30 9.43
CA ASP A 747 2.88 8.82 9.98
C ASP A 747 2.99 8.29 11.43
N LYS A 748 4.18 7.85 11.85
CA LYS A 748 4.51 7.48 13.23
C LYS A 748 4.87 8.69 14.09
N THR A 749 4.94 9.89 13.50
CA THR A 749 5.19 11.13 14.23
C THR A 749 3.91 11.96 14.29
N GLU A 750 3.68 12.71 15.38
CA GLU A 750 2.57 13.67 15.48
C GLU A 750 2.73 14.90 14.54
N LYS A 751 3.58 14.81 13.50
CA LYS A 751 3.93 15.91 12.60
C LYS A 751 2.99 16.07 11.41
N ILE A 752 2.15 15.08 11.11
CA ILE A 752 1.13 15.20 10.07
C ILE A 752 -0.10 15.87 10.71
N LEU A 753 -0.19 17.19 10.54
CA LEU A 753 -1.23 18.00 11.18
C LEU A 753 -2.41 18.33 10.25
N ASP A 754 -2.24 18.16 8.95
CA ASP A 754 -3.25 18.52 7.95
C ASP A 754 -3.16 17.65 6.66
N CYS A 755 -4.22 17.71 5.86
CA CYS A 755 -4.33 16.94 4.62
C CYS A 755 -3.28 17.32 3.56
N LYS A 756 -2.90 18.60 3.48
CA LYS A 756 -1.91 19.06 2.51
C LYS A 756 -0.53 18.50 2.85
N ALA A 757 -0.16 18.51 4.13
CA ALA A 757 1.07 17.89 4.60
C ALA A 757 1.09 16.37 4.38
N PHE A 758 -0.07 15.70 4.50
CA PHE A 758 -0.20 14.27 4.17
C PHE A 758 -0.01 14.01 2.68
N ASP A 759 -0.70 14.76 1.81
CA ASP A 759 -0.60 14.60 0.37
C ASP A 759 0.83 14.94 -0.11
N ASP A 760 1.35 16.11 0.27
CA ASP A 760 2.66 16.59 -0.18
C ASP A 760 3.81 15.69 0.31
N ASN A 761 3.80 15.25 1.58
CA ASN A 761 4.95 14.55 2.17
C ASN A 761 4.84 13.02 2.18
N ILE A 762 3.62 12.46 2.23
CA ILE A 762 3.42 11.00 2.27
C ILE A 762 3.09 10.48 0.88
N LEU A 763 2.03 11.00 0.25
CA LEU A 763 1.57 10.45 -1.03
C LEU A 763 2.50 10.84 -2.17
N ASP A 764 2.82 12.14 -2.32
CA ASP A 764 3.54 12.67 -3.46
C ASP A 764 5.06 12.54 -3.28
N LYS A 765 5.68 13.24 -2.32
CA LYS A 765 7.14 13.16 -2.10
C LYS A 765 7.58 11.78 -1.64
N GLY A 766 6.82 11.21 -0.70
CA GLY A 766 7.06 9.88 -0.20
C GLY A 766 6.65 8.79 -1.18
N ASN A 767 6.13 9.09 -2.39
CA ASN A 767 5.66 8.09 -3.35
C ASN A 767 4.77 6.98 -2.74
N CYS A 768 4.02 7.28 -1.67
CA CYS A 768 3.21 6.32 -0.92
C CYS A 768 1.79 6.22 -1.48
N GLY A 769 1.70 6.08 -2.81
CA GLY A 769 0.46 5.97 -3.54
C GLY A 769 0.59 5.00 -4.72
N ALA A 770 -0.56 4.58 -5.24
CA ALA A 770 -0.62 3.67 -6.39
C ALA A 770 -1.75 4.05 -7.34
N ILE A 771 -1.81 3.37 -8.49
CA ILE A 771 -2.97 3.31 -9.36
C ILE A 771 -3.79 2.06 -9.05
N ARG A 772 -5.13 2.19 -9.04
CA ARG A 772 -6.05 1.07 -8.95
C ARG A 772 -6.99 1.06 -10.14
N VAL A 773 -7.00 -0.08 -10.81
CA VAL A 773 -7.93 -0.47 -11.88
C VAL A 773 -8.87 -1.53 -11.33
N SER A 774 -10.17 -1.42 -11.59
CA SER A 774 -11.16 -2.38 -11.13
C SER A 774 -12.30 -2.55 -12.11
N PHE A 775 -12.65 -3.80 -12.41
CA PHE A 775 -13.66 -4.17 -13.40
C PHE A 775 -15.01 -4.50 -12.73
N GLY A 776 -16.12 -4.33 -13.43
CA GLY A 776 -17.45 -4.59 -12.89
C GLY A 776 -18.54 -4.82 -13.95
N LEU A 777 -19.78 -4.46 -13.62
CA LEU A 777 -20.98 -4.83 -14.39
C LEU A 777 -20.94 -4.37 -15.86
N GLY A 778 -20.35 -3.21 -16.14
CA GLY A 778 -20.31 -2.62 -17.48
C GLY A 778 -18.98 -2.82 -18.22
N SER A 779 -18.04 -3.56 -17.65
CA SER A 779 -16.71 -3.74 -18.23
C SER A 779 -16.67 -4.83 -19.30
N THR A 780 -15.88 -4.58 -20.34
CA THR A 780 -15.64 -5.45 -21.49
C THR A 780 -14.14 -5.63 -21.75
N PHE A 781 -13.78 -6.52 -22.67
CA PHE A 781 -12.38 -6.67 -23.12
C PHE A 781 -11.81 -5.36 -23.69
N ARG A 782 -12.67 -4.53 -24.30
CA ARG A 782 -12.27 -3.23 -24.83
C ARG A 782 -11.71 -2.31 -23.74
N ASP A 783 -12.34 -2.28 -22.57
CA ASP A 783 -11.91 -1.44 -21.45
C ASP A 783 -10.52 -1.87 -20.93
N ALA A 784 -10.29 -3.19 -20.80
CA ALA A 784 -8.99 -3.73 -20.42
C ALA A 784 -7.91 -3.41 -21.46
N TYR A 785 -8.24 -3.55 -22.75
CA TYR A 785 -7.33 -3.24 -23.84
C TYR A 785 -6.98 -1.73 -23.94
N CYS A 786 -7.94 -0.84 -23.69
CA CYS A 786 -7.68 0.61 -23.63
C CYS A 786 -6.63 0.94 -22.56
N PHE A 787 -6.75 0.36 -21.36
CA PHE A 787 -5.76 0.58 -20.30
C PHE A 787 -4.39 -0.06 -20.62
N TYR A 788 -4.38 -1.23 -21.26
CA TYR A 788 -3.15 -1.84 -21.77
C TYR A 788 -2.44 -0.93 -22.80
N LEU A 789 -3.18 -0.36 -23.76
CA LEU A 789 -2.61 0.59 -24.73
C LEU A 789 -2.06 1.84 -24.02
N PHE A 790 -2.78 2.37 -23.04
CA PHE A 790 -2.30 3.47 -22.21
C PHE A 790 -0.97 3.14 -21.52
N ALA A 791 -0.86 1.97 -20.88
CA ALA A 791 0.38 1.52 -20.28
C ALA A 791 1.50 1.44 -21.33
N LYS A 792 1.25 0.81 -22.48
CA LYS A 792 2.22 0.69 -23.58
C LYS A 792 2.76 2.04 -24.06
N CYS A 793 1.95 3.11 -24.05
CA CYS A 793 2.41 4.47 -24.40
C CYS A 793 3.48 5.04 -23.44
N LEU A 794 3.62 4.49 -22.24
CA LEU A 794 4.63 4.89 -21.26
C LEU A 794 5.97 4.15 -21.43
N LEU A 795 6.03 3.16 -22.34
CA LEU A 795 7.29 2.48 -22.65
C LEU A 795 8.35 3.48 -23.13
N ASN A 796 9.59 3.17 -22.77
CA ASN A 796 10.80 3.92 -23.16
C ASN A 796 10.77 5.41 -22.84
N THR A 797 9.89 5.86 -21.95
CA THR A 797 9.69 7.27 -21.61
C THR A 797 10.24 7.55 -20.21
N GLU A 798 10.91 8.69 -20.02
CA GLU A 798 11.27 9.24 -18.70
C GLU A 798 10.09 9.95 -18.03
N CYS A 799 10.04 9.96 -16.69
CA CYS A 799 9.04 10.72 -15.95
C CYS A 799 9.00 12.21 -16.36
N ALA A 800 10.16 12.87 -16.43
CA ALA A 800 10.25 14.28 -16.81
C ALA A 800 9.74 14.56 -18.24
N ARG A 801 9.85 13.58 -19.16
CA ARG A 801 9.34 13.72 -20.53
C ARG A 801 7.81 13.66 -20.56
N LEU A 802 7.22 12.76 -19.76
CA LEU A 802 5.78 12.71 -19.57
C LEU A 802 5.25 14.01 -18.95
N GLU A 803 5.93 14.54 -17.93
CA GLU A 803 5.57 15.82 -17.31
C GLU A 803 5.59 16.98 -18.31
N ASN A 804 6.64 17.08 -19.12
CA ASN A 804 6.74 18.12 -20.15
C ASN A 804 5.65 18.00 -21.22
N ALA A 805 5.34 16.78 -21.66
CA ALA A 805 4.28 16.53 -22.64
C ALA A 805 2.89 16.94 -22.13
N VAL A 806 2.67 16.85 -20.82
CA VAL A 806 1.38 17.17 -20.16
C VAL A 806 1.33 18.63 -19.71
N GLY A 807 2.44 19.17 -19.21
CA GLY A 807 2.57 20.56 -18.77
C GLY A 807 2.45 21.57 -19.91
N GLY A 808 2.96 21.22 -21.10
CA GLY A 808 2.76 22.03 -22.31
C GLY A 808 1.31 22.09 -22.80
N ALA A 809 0.46 21.15 -22.41
CA ALA A 809 -0.95 21.10 -22.78
C ALA A 809 -1.88 21.93 -21.86
N SER A 810 -1.35 22.46 -20.75
CA SER A 810 -2.12 23.28 -19.80
C SER A 810 -1.97 24.79 -20.03
N ALA A 811 -1.19 25.19 -21.05
CA ALA A 811 -0.84 26.58 -21.35
C ALA A 811 -1.40 27.10 -22.69
N ASN A 812 -2.28 26.36 -23.35
CA ASN A 812 -2.94 26.78 -24.61
C ASN A 812 -4.46 26.76 -24.51
#